data_AF-A0A5A8DFZ4-F1
#
_entry.id   AF-A0A5A8DFZ4-F1
#
_cell.length_a   1.000
_cell.length_b   1.000
_cell.length_c   1.000
_cell.angle_alpha   90.00
_cell.angle_beta   90.00
_cell.angle_gamma   90.00
#
_symmetry.space_group_name_H-M   'P 1'
#
loop_
_entity.id
_entity.type
_entity.pdbx_description
1 polymer ?
#
loop_
_entity_poly.entity_id
_entity_poly.type
_entity_poly.pdbx_seq_one_letter_code
_entity_poly.pdbx_strand_id
1 'polypeptide(L)'
;MASSSAAPSTEAPRAAGADRVPRKLRLAATLEGHDGAAWTVAWNPARRLLASCSTDKTVRVWSWAGAGSWSCVAKLEDFVTRTVRCVAWSPSGELLAATSFDGDTAIWRCSGGAAVGPDAAGAGGAVRFEAVASLQGHENEVKGAAWSADGSMLATSGRDKNVWVWEADESGEFECAGVLTGHSQDVKSVRWLPGGANGAQELLSCSYDNSARVWREDPDTGDWTTTQVLEGHGSTVWSAAVSPAGDAVATVDHDGRIIVWKRAAADAAPGAAWAKGVTGDVSRSRACLSVDWSPDGDVLATAGADDTLRVIAVDATRSALDTLAEEPGAHDGEANCASWCPWPAEGGRMLASCGDDGAVRVWLWDAGAVAPGPGAKRLGGSAEAEGESSEAAHLSEFRSLGLDAWVDEALGAVAIFNPTDVQRQAIPRVLAGDNLLASARTGSGKTAAFALPILHALSRDPYGVCAVVMEPSRELAVQVAEQFRAFGAPLGVRVEVIVGGLDAMKQARALRKRPHVIVATPGRLASLVRPGSDEAKAVRRVAFLVLDEADRLLEPSMARAMGEVLAALPAPDKRQTLLVSATAAGLPREAASLNAAGALPLLPEGPGARPLAVVECVSDERRTVASLRQEYVMTPSVAKMAVFEQLLLKHGPEPLEGTASGRALAELKEALEQERAAEERGDAARAAAMVGGTLAGRAATRHAAGDSVAVGDDDEGVAADSDDELEASEDDSHGDSDSEMGDALVAGADDEEDAEDEGEDEEEDEEEDEEEEEVDDEAEDEEDRASAPDAPAGAASGAAPGLADEEPLMRAKACIVFCGTVRECQLVSESLRELGWLTDALHSAAGQQKRLAALAKFRSGLVPVLVATDVAARGLDIPEVGLVVNWDLPRVPEDYVHRVGRTARAQRGGRAVSLITERDVALLHACEEYAGCELTELPGMDLDAAHKRLNKVAKAVTVARLRMVESGVEDRVLEEHNRRREEQGRRGASS
;
A
#
# COMPACT_ATOMS: atom_id res chain seq x y z
N MET A 1 90.16 -7.13 17.36
CA MET A 1 90.47 -8.20 16.37
C MET A 1 89.37 -9.25 16.43
N ALA A 2 89.34 -10.21 15.52
CA ALA A 2 88.21 -11.15 15.34
C ALA A 2 88.25 -12.38 16.27
N SER A 3 87.28 -13.30 16.07
CA SER A 3 87.19 -14.68 16.62
C SER A 3 86.71 -14.81 18.09
N SER A 4 86.00 -15.86 18.54
CA SER A 4 85.23 -16.95 17.86
C SER A 4 84.43 -17.75 18.93
N SER A 5 83.59 -18.73 18.49
CA SER A 5 82.85 -19.77 19.26
C SER A 5 81.37 -19.44 19.57
N ALA A 6 80.37 -20.31 19.33
CA ALA A 6 80.28 -21.53 18.49
C ALA A 6 78.78 -21.83 18.18
N ALA A 7 78.52 -22.82 17.31
CA ALA A 7 77.18 -23.30 16.90
C ALA A 7 77.08 -24.84 17.11
N PRO A 8 76.05 -25.59 16.64
CA PRO A 8 74.70 -25.23 16.13
C PRO A 8 73.56 -26.10 16.74
N SER A 9 72.30 -25.90 16.31
CA SER A 9 71.33 -27.02 16.19
C SER A 9 70.11 -26.73 15.29
N THR A 10 69.85 -27.68 14.38
CA THR A 10 68.56 -28.04 13.73
C THR A 10 67.65 -26.95 13.16
N GLU A 11 67.52 -26.95 11.82
CA GLU A 11 66.41 -26.36 11.09
C GLU A 11 65.10 -27.17 11.27
N ALA A 12 63.97 -26.47 11.12
CA ALA A 12 62.77 -27.00 10.46
C ALA A 12 62.44 -26.05 9.31
N PRO A 13 61.99 -26.53 8.14
CA PRO A 13 61.90 -25.70 6.95
C PRO A 13 60.81 -24.62 7.09
N ARG A 14 61.17 -23.36 6.80
CA ARG A 14 60.18 -22.34 6.47
C ARG A 14 59.45 -22.78 5.21
N ALA A 15 58.14 -23.03 5.31
CA ALA A 15 57.29 -23.17 4.14
C ALA A 15 57.34 -21.84 3.34
N ALA A 16 57.88 -21.89 2.13
CA ALA A 16 57.91 -20.76 1.22
C ALA A 16 56.61 -20.69 0.41
N GLY A 17 56.19 -19.48 0.03
CA GLY A 17 55.17 -19.28 -1.01
C GLY A 17 53.74 -19.59 -0.59
N ALA A 18 53.16 -18.70 0.23
CA ALA A 18 51.76 -18.35 0.10
C ALA A 18 51.71 -16.83 -0.09
N ASP A 19 51.56 -16.37 -1.33
CA ASP A 19 51.51 -14.94 -1.64
C ASP A 19 50.25 -14.33 -1.01
N ARG A 20 50.44 -13.60 0.08
CA ARG A 20 49.40 -12.72 0.64
C ARG A 20 49.23 -11.55 -0.32
N VAL A 21 48.27 -11.68 -1.24
CA VAL A 21 47.78 -10.59 -2.07
C VAL A 21 47.51 -9.37 -1.19
N PRO A 22 48.07 -8.19 -1.50
CA PRO A 22 47.82 -6.99 -0.71
C PRO A 22 46.33 -6.64 -0.80
N ARG A 23 45.69 -6.42 0.35
CA ARG A 23 44.32 -5.89 0.40
C ARG A 23 44.33 -4.48 -0.21
N LYS A 24 43.49 -4.23 -1.20
CA LYS A 24 43.33 -2.91 -1.84
C LYS A 24 41.87 -2.70 -2.22
N LEU A 25 41.43 -1.44 -2.23
CA LEU A 25 40.30 -1.03 -3.05
C LEU A 25 40.73 -1.02 -4.53
N ARG A 26 39.89 -1.57 -5.39
CA ARG A 26 40.06 -1.54 -6.85
C ARG A 26 38.80 -1.00 -7.49
N LEU A 27 38.91 0.11 -8.22
CA LEU A 27 37.81 0.64 -9.03
C LEU A 27 37.33 -0.44 -10.01
N ALA A 28 36.01 -0.66 -10.03
CA ALA A 28 35.33 -1.67 -10.82
C ALA A 28 34.37 -1.05 -11.85
N ALA A 29 33.75 0.08 -11.52
CA ALA A 29 33.02 0.93 -12.45
C ALA A 29 32.97 2.39 -11.97
N THR A 30 32.90 3.33 -12.90
CA THR A 30 32.44 4.71 -12.68
C THR A 30 31.07 4.82 -13.34
N LEU A 31 30.11 5.42 -12.66
CA LEU A 31 28.75 5.66 -13.13
C LEU A 31 28.59 7.19 -13.24
N GLU A 32 28.52 7.67 -14.48
CA GLU A 32 28.53 9.10 -14.82
C GLU A 32 27.13 9.55 -15.24
N GLY A 33 26.76 10.78 -14.86
CA GLY A 33 25.52 11.40 -15.34
C GLY A 33 24.83 12.37 -14.39
N HIS A 34 25.27 12.53 -13.12
CA HIS A 34 24.80 13.67 -12.34
C HIS A 34 25.47 14.96 -12.82
N ASP A 35 24.69 16.03 -12.95
CA ASP A 35 25.15 17.33 -13.45
C ASP A 35 25.65 18.25 -12.32
N GLY A 36 25.93 17.67 -11.14
CA GLY A 36 26.43 18.35 -9.94
C GLY A 36 26.76 17.36 -8.81
N ALA A 37 27.28 17.89 -7.70
CA ALA A 37 27.80 17.14 -6.56
C ALA A 37 26.84 16.06 -6.04
N ALA A 38 27.30 14.81 -6.02
CA ALA A 38 26.53 13.66 -5.58
C ALA A 38 26.75 13.42 -4.07
N TRP A 39 25.65 13.42 -3.31
CA TRP A 39 25.66 13.54 -1.84
C TRP A 39 25.58 12.23 -1.08
N THR A 40 24.77 11.28 -1.54
CA THR A 40 24.67 9.95 -0.91
C THR A 40 24.44 8.85 -1.93
N VAL A 41 24.83 7.63 -1.55
CA VAL A 41 24.55 6.38 -2.27
C VAL A 41 23.88 5.37 -1.35
N ALA A 42 22.89 4.64 -1.85
CA ALA A 42 22.15 3.64 -1.08
C ALA A 42 21.85 2.38 -1.90
N TRP A 43 22.22 1.21 -1.37
CA TRP A 43 21.98 -0.09 -1.98
C TRP A 43 20.57 -0.61 -1.69
N ASN A 44 19.87 -1.16 -2.68
CA ASN A 44 18.54 -1.76 -2.53
C ASN A 44 18.64 -3.18 -1.94
N PRO A 45 18.29 -3.45 -0.68
CA PRO A 45 18.62 -4.73 0.00
C PRO A 45 18.12 -6.01 -0.69
N ALA A 46 17.10 -5.93 -1.55
CA ALA A 46 16.51 -7.10 -2.22
C ALA A 46 16.90 -7.26 -3.71
N ARG A 47 17.40 -6.21 -4.38
CA ARG A 47 17.58 -6.17 -5.85
C ARG A 47 18.94 -5.61 -6.22
N ARG A 48 19.45 -5.95 -7.42
CA ARG A 48 20.79 -5.50 -7.89
C ARG A 48 20.80 -4.01 -8.31
N LEU A 49 20.37 -3.13 -7.42
CA LEU A 49 20.19 -1.69 -7.64
C LEU A 49 20.98 -0.85 -6.63
N LEU A 50 21.50 0.27 -7.11
CA LEU A 50 22.15 1.32 -6.34
C LEU A 50 21.45 2.64 -6.65
N ALA A 51 21.01 3.40 -5.65
CA ALA A 51 20.50 4.74 -5.80
C ALA A 51 21.58 5.78 -5.46
N SER A 52 21.57 6.94 -6.12
CA SER A 52 22.40 8.11 -5.82
C SER A 52 21.61 9.40 -5.97
N CYS A 53 21.96 10.44 -5.22
CA CYS A 53 21.28 11.74 -5.26
C CYS A 53 22.26 12.92 -5.33
N SER A 54 21.84 14.06 -5.90
CA SER A 54 22.74 15.18 -6.22
C SER A 54 22.13 16.58 -6.04
N THR A 55 22.98 17.60 -6.04
CA THR A 55 22.62 19.03 -6.22
C THR A 55 21.93 19.31 -7.55
N ASP A 56 22.02 18.41 -8.54
CA ASP A 56 21.28 18.49 -9.80
C ASP A 56 19.75 18.27 -9.65
N LYS A 57 19.28 18.08 -8.40
CA LYS A 57 17.88 17.85 -7.99
C LYS A 57 17.33 16.45 -8.35
N THR A 58 18.19 15.54 -8.79
CA THR A 58 17.77 14.21 -9.26
C THR A 58 18.17 13.09 -8.31
N VAL A 59 17.45 11.97 -8.40
CA VAL A 59 17.90 10.67 -7.91
C VAL A 59 18.12 9.76 -9.12
N ARG A 60 19.33 9.22 -9.27
CA ARG A 60 19.63 8.22 -10.31
C ARG A 60 19.68 6.84 -9.69
N VAL A 61 19.11 5.86 -10.40
CA VAL A 61 19.15 4.46 -9.99
C VAL A 61 19.87 3.64 -11.04
N TRP A 62 20.86 2.89 -10.59
CA TRP A 62 21.80 2.12 -11.38
C TRP A 62 21.56 0.63 -11.17
N SER A 63 21.41 -0.14 -12.24
CA SER A 63 21.25 -1.59 -12.19
C SER A 63 22.55 -2.30 -12.56
N TRP A 64 22.90 -3.33 -11.79
CA TRP A 64 24.09 -4.14 -12.00
C TRP A 64 23.76 -5.48 -12.66
N ALA A 65 24.14 -5.62 -13.93
CA ALA A 65 23.86 -6.82 -14.73
C ALA A 65 24.84 -7.99 -14.49
N GLY A 66 25.81 -7.83 -13.60
CA GLY A 66 26.93 -8.78 -13.40
C GLY A 66 28.16 -8.42 -14.24
N ALA A 67 29.28 -9.13 -14.02
CA ALA A 67 30.55 -8.94 -14.75
C ALA A 67 31.09 -7.48 -14.83
N GLY A 68 30.68 -6.60 -13.91
CA GLY A 68 31.03 -5.17 -13.92
C GLY A 68 30.17 -4.28 -14.83
N SER A 69 29.17 -4.84 -15.51
CA SER A 69 28.25 -4.08 -16.36
C SER A 69 27.18 -3.35 -15.52
N TRP A 70 27.01 -2.05 -15.79
CA TRP A 70 26.07 -1.17 -15.12
C TRP A 70 25.29 -0.33 -16.12
N SER A 71 24.06 0.07 -15.75
CA SER A 71 23.25 1.01 -16.52
C SER A 71 22.38 1.87 -15.60
N CYS A 72 22.17 3.14 -15.94
CA CYS A 72 21.13 3.96 -15.32
C CYS A 72 19.77 3.42 -15.81
N VAL A 73 18.93 2.95 -14.89
CA VAL A 73 17.59 2.38 -15.18
C VAL A 73 16.45 3.30 -14.79
N ALA A 74 16.71 4.30 -13.94
CA ALA A 74 15.77 5.38 -13.68
C ALA A 74 16.53 6.67 -13.34
N LYS A 75 15.93 7.80 -13.72
CA LYS A 75 16.24 9.14 -13.25
C LYS A 75 14.92 9.68 -12.67
N LEU A 76 14.93 10.03 -11.40
CA LEU A 76 13.78 10.59 -10.68
C LEU A 76 14.06 12.09 -10.55
N GLU A 77 13.17 12.90 -11.07
CA GLU A 77 13.29 14.36 -11.19
C GLU A 77 11.91 15.02 -11.09
N ASP A 78 11.86 16.35 -11.18
CA ASP A 78 10.64 17.19 -11.11
C ASP A 78 9.78 17.06 -9.83
N PHE A 79 10.25 16.33 -8.82
CA PHE A 79 9.60 16.17 -7.51
C PHE A 79 10.10 17.17 -6.44
N VAL A 80 11.11 17.98 -6.77
CA VAL A 80 11.85 18.88 -5.86
C VAL A 80 12.37 20.10 -6.62
N THR A 81 12.56 21.22 -5.92
CA THR A 81 13.12 22.45 -6.51
C THR A 81 14.58 22.70 -6.12
N ARG A 82 15.07 22.03 -5.06
CA ARG A 82 16.44 22.16 -4.52
C ARG A 82 17.16 20.80 -4.48
N THR A 83 18.40 20.81 -3.98
CA THR A 83 19.28 19.65 -3.81
C THR A 83 18.59 18.46 -3.10
N VAL A 84 18.69 17.26 -3.68
CA VAL A 84 18.36 16.02 -2.97
C VAL A 84 19.57 15.59 -2.15
N ARG A 85 19.47 15.64 -0.82
CA ARG A 85 20.62 15.47 0.08
C ARG A 85 20.83 14.04 0.56
N CYS A 86 19.79 13.22 0.67
CA CYS A 86 19.91 11.84 1.15
C CYS A 86 18.93 10.93 0.42
N VAL A 87 19.36 9.70 0.11
CA VAL A 87 18.50 8.59 -0.30
C VAL A 87 18.64 7.41 0.65
N ALA A 88 17.52 6.77 0.99
CA ALA A 88 17.47 5.61 1.88
C ALA A 88 16.43 4.58 1.43
N TRP A 89 16.85 3.33 1.26
CA TRP A 89 15.97 2.20 0.95
C TRP A 89 15.33 1.60 2.19
N SER A 90 14.07 1.19 2.10
CA SER A 90 13.41 0.34 3.10
C SER A 90 14.10 -1.05 3.18
N PRO A 91 13.98 -1.78 4.30
CA PRO A 91 14.55 -3.13 4.42
C PRO A 91 14.04 -4.13 3.36
N SER A 92 12.83 -3.91 2.83
CA SER A 92 12.26 -4.70 1.73
C SER A 92 12.86 -4.38 0.35
N GLY A 93 13.53 -3.24 0.21
CA GLY A 93 13.98 -2.73 -1.10
C GLY A 93 12.82 -2.26 -1.99
N GLU A 94 11.63 -2.03 -1.43
CA GLU A 94 10.44 -1.64 -2.19
C GLU A 94 10.14 -0.15 -2.09
N LEU A 95 10.59 0.54 -1.04
CA LEU A 95 10.46 2.00 -0.91
C LEU A 95 11.84 2.66 -0.86
N LEU A 96 11.95 3.83 -1.47
CA LEU A 96 13.13 4.68 -1.52
C LEU A 96 12.74 6.09 -1.07
N ALA A 97 13.17 6.49 0.12
CA ALA A 97 13.04 7.86 0.60
C ALA A 97 14.12 8.74 -0.07
N ALA A 98 13.76 9.95 -0.46
CA ALA A 98 14.63 10.97 -1.05
C ALA A 98 14.38 12.33 -0.39
N THR A 99 15.34 12.81 0.42
CA THR A 99 15.17 14.01 1.26
C THR A 99 15.67 15.27 0.56
N SER A 100 14.88 16.35 0.55
CA SER A 100 15.23 17.60 -0.14
C SER A 100 15.69 18.73 0.78
N PHE A 101 16.50 19.63 0.21
CA PHE A 101 16.69 20.97 0.74
C PHE A 101 15.42 21.84 0.67
N ASP A 102 14.35 21.42 -0.01
CA ASP A 102 13.04 22.09 0.01
C ASP A 102 12.33 22.01 1.39
N GLY A 103 12.69 21.05 2.25
CA GLY A 103 11.97 20.73 3.50
C GLY A 103 11.18 19.41 3.41
N ASP A 104 10.90 18.97 2.19
CA ASP A 104 10.15 17.75 1.88
C ASP A 104 11.03 16.48 1.82
N THR A 105 10.40 15.32 2.01
CA THR A 105 10.98 14.00 1.68
C THR A 105 10.01 13.18 0.82
N ALA A 106 10.39 12.91 -0.43
CA ALA A 106 9.57 12.10 -1.32
C ALA A 106 9.84 10.59 -1.11
N ILE A 107 8.78 9.79 -1.11
CA ILE A 107 8.83 8.34 -1.00
C ILE A 107 8.51 7.73 -2.36
N TRP A 108 9.43 6.93 -2.88
CA TRP A 108 9.33 6.30 -4.19
C TRP A 108 9.21 4.77 -4.09
N ARG A 109 8.13 4.19 -4.62
CA ARG A 109 7.95 2.74 -4.69
C ARG A 109 8.68 2.17 -5.90
N CYS A 110 9.58 1.21 -5.66
CA CYS A 110 10.36 0.51 -6.66
C CYS A 110 9.71 -0.84 -7.03
N SER A 111 9.36 -1.06 -8.29
CA SER A 111 8.86 -2.34 -8.80
C SER A 111 9.74 -2.90 -9.92
N GLY A 112 9.72 -4.22 -10.12
CA GLY A 112 10.54 -4.90 -11.13
C GLY A 112 12.06 -4.94 -10.83
N GLY A 113 12.84 -5.40 -11.81
CA GLY A 113 14.28 -5.63 -11.68
C GLY A 113 14.68 -7.03 -11.19
N ALA A 114 15.96 -7.37 -11.39
CA ALA A 114 16.53 -8.63 -10.95
C ALA A 114 16.78 -8.65 -9.43
N ALA A 115 16.05 -9.53 -8.74
CA ALA A 115 16.26 -9.83 -7.32
C ALA A 115 17.64 -10.46 -7.07
N VAL A 116 18.17 -10.27 -5.85
CA VAL A 116 19.44 -10.87 -5.42
C VAL A 116 19.20 -12.27 -4.83
N GLY A 117 19.87 -13.29 -5.36
CA GLY A 117 19.88 -14.62 -4.74
C GLY A 117 20.38 -15.74 -5.66
N PRO A 118 20.55 -16.97 -5.14
CA PRO A 118 20.88 -18.14 -5.97
C PRO A 118 19.75 -18.51 -6.92
N ASP A 119 18.49 -18.24 -6.55
CA ASP A 119 17.28 -18.51 -7.35
C ASP A 119 16.87 -17.33 -8.26
N ALA A 120 17.80 -16.44 -8.59
CA ALA A 120 17.59 -15.24 -9.41
C ALA A 120 17.45 -15.50 -10.93
N ALA A 121 17.30 -16.76 -11.35
CA ALA A 121 17.10 -17.13 -12.75
C ALA A 121 15.62 -16.93 -13.17
N GLY A 122 15.29 -15.75 -13.70
CA GLY A 122 14.06 -15.54 -14.48
C GLY A 122 13.40 -14.15 -14.43
N ALA A 123 13.64 -13.35 -13.39
CA ALA A 123 12.96 -12.07 -13.18
C ALA A 123 13.54 -10.90 -14.01
N GLY A 124 13.46 -11.00 -15.34
CA GLY A 124 13.93 -9.98 -16.28
C GLY A 124 12.96 -8.82 -16.52
N GLY A 125 12.28 -8.31 -15.48
CA GLY A 125 11.36 -7.17 -15.60
C GLY A 125 12.07 -5.83 -15.56
N ALA A 126 11.60 -4.84 -16.33
CA ALA A 126 12.08 -3.46 -16.24
C ALA A 126 11.88 -2.90 -14.82
N VAL A 127 12.85 -2.12 -14.33
CA VAL A 127 12.74 -1.42 -13.04
C VAL A 127 11.86 -0.19 -13.23
N ARG A 128 10.93 0.05 -12.31
CA ARG A 128 10.03 1.21 -12.33
C ARG A 128 9.99 1.89 -10.97
N PHE A 129 9.72 3.19 -10.98
CA PHE A 129 9.58 4.02 -9.80
C PHE A 129 8.29 4.84 -9.88
N GLU A 130 7.59 4.92 -8.75
CA GLU A 130 6.32 5.62 -8.57
C GLU A 130 6.45 6.51 -7.32
N ALA A 131 6.14 7.80 -7.39
CA ALA A 131 6.10 8.65 -6.19
C ALA A 131 4.79 8.36 -5.43
N VAL A 132 4.89 7.87 -4.19
CA VAL A 132 3.75 7.37 -3.41
C VAL A 132 3.39 8.26 -2.22
N ALA A 133 4.34 9.08 -1.73
CA ALA A 133 4.08 10.12 -0.73
C ALA A 133 5.11 11.25 -0.87
N SER A 134 4.74 12.46 -0.42
CA SER A 134 5.70 13.50 -0.01
C SER A 134 5.45 13.82 1.46
N LEU A 135 6.50 13.77 2.27
CA LEU A 135 6.46 14.02 3.70
C LEU A 135 6.88 15.47 3.94
N GLN A 136 5.93 16.30 4.36
CA GLN A 136 6.12 17.73 4.61
C GLN A 136 6.03 18.00 6.11
N GLY A 137 7.04 18.62 6.70
CA GLY A 137 7.06 18.89 8.15
C GLY A 137 8.27 19.67 8.63
N HIS A 138 9.48 19.35 8.13
CA HIS A 138 10.66 20.16 8.44
C HIS A 138 10.51 21.57 7.83
N GLU A 139 10.60 22.61 8.66
CA GLU A 139 10.55 24.02 8.24
C GLU A 139 11.73 24.42 7.33
N ASN A 140 12.76 23.57 7.25
CA ASN A 140 14.05 23.85 6.64
C ASN A 140 14.68 22.57 6.07
N GLU A 141 15.70 22.77 5.23
CA GLU A 141 16.48 21.74 4.51
C GLU A 141 16.66 20.40 5.25
N VAL A 142 16.10 19.32 4.70
CA VAL A 142 16.29 17.95 5.21
C VAL A 142 17.66 17.42 4.80
N LYS A 143 18.35 16.74 5.72
CA LYS A 143 19.76 16.33 5.60
C LYS A 143 19.95 14.81 5.54
N GLY A 144 19.07 14.03 6.14
CA GLY A 144 19.22 12.59 6.26
C GLY A 144 17.89 11.86 6.45
N ALA A 145 17.87 10.59 6.01
CA ALA A 145 16.77 9.66 6.23
C ALA A 145 17.29 8.26 6.61
N ALA A 146 16.53 7.52 7.41
CA ALA A 146 16.76 6.10 7.70
C ALA A 146 15.45 5.37 8.03
N TRP A 147 15.31 4.13 7.59
CA TRP A 147 14.16 3.26 7.89
C TRP A 147 14.42 2.38 9.11
N SER A 148 13.36 2.06 9.86
CA SER A 148 13.37 1.05 10.92
C SER A 148 13.67 -0.34 10.34
N ALA A 149 14.10 -1.29 11.18
CA ALA A 149 14.56 -2.61 10.72
C ALA A 149 13.44 -3.52 10.16
N ASP A 150 12.19 -3.26 10.55
CA ASP A 150 10.97 -3.86 10.01
C ASP A 150 10.37 -3.06 8.83
N GLY A 151 10.77 -1.80 8.67
CA GLY A 151 10.30 -0.91 7.59
C GLY A 151 8.96 -0.21 7.87
N SER A 152 8.43 -0.31 9.08
CA SER A 152 7.20 0.39 9.51
C SER A 152 7.40 1.89 9.66
N MET A 153 8.59 2.33 10.07
CA MET A 153 8.90 3.73 10.36
C MET A 153 10.08 4.25 9.52
N LEU A 154 10.02 5.56 9.27
CA LEU A 154 11.05 6.34 8.61
C LEU A 154 11.41 7.53 9.50
N ALA A 155 12.70 7.71 9.81
CA ALA A 155 13.19 8.90 10.49
C ALA A 155 13.81 9.87 9.48
N THR A 156 13.49 11.16 9.56
CA THR A 156 14.11 12.23 8.78
C THR A 156 14.73 13.29 9.70
N SER A 157 15.82 13.93 9.27
CA SER A 157 16.58 14.87 10.12
C SER A 157 16.93 16.16 9.38
N GLY A 158 16.70 17.32 9.99
CA GLY A 158 16.73 18.60 9.30
C GLY A 158 17.60 19.70 9.91
N ARG A 159 17.70 20.80 9.15
CA ARG A 159 18.29 22.09 9.57
C ARG A 159 17.40 22.85 10.57
N ASP A 160 16.14 22.45 10.69
CA ASP A 160 15.20 22.84 11.76
C ASP A 160 15.61 22.31 13.15
N LYS A 161 16.72 21.57 13.25
CA LYS A 161 17.30 20.99 14.48
C LYS A 161 16.51 19.79 15.04
N ASN A 162 15.49 19.34 14.32
CA ASN A 162 14.61 18.26 14.76
C ASN A 162 14.91 16.95 14.03
N VAL A 163 14.42 15.87 14.62
CA VAL A 163 14.24 14.59 13.93
C VAL A 163 12.76 14.27 13.91
N TRP A 164 12.19 14.06 12.73
CA TRP A 164 10.80 13.63 12.57
C TRP A 164 10.78 12.11 12.41
N VAL A 165 9.83 11.45 13.06
CA VAL A 165 9.54 10.02 12.92
C VAL A 165 8.18 9.90 12.25
N TRP A 166 8.17 9.20 11.12
CA TRP A 166 7.00 8.93 10.30
C TRP A 166 6.67 7.45 10.37
N GLU A 167 5.40 7.10 10.59
CA GLU A 167 4.91 5.72 10.59
C GLU A 167 4.05 5.49 9.34
N ALA A 168 4.29 4.36 8.64
CA ALA A 168 3.51 3.94 7.48
C ALA A 168 2.31 3.08 7.92
N ASP A 169 1.10 3.49 7.56
CA ASP A 169 -0.14 2.79 7.95
C ASP A 169 -0.40 1.51 7.12
N GLU A 170 -1.49 0.79 7.45
CA GLU A 170 -1.93 -0.40 6.70
C GLU A 170 -2.24 -0.14 5.20
N SER A 171 -2.37 1.12 4.77
CA SER A 171 -2.56 1.52 3.37
C SER A 171 -1.28 2.03 2.69
N GLY A 172 -0.21 2.30 3.45
CA GLY A 172 1.04 2.88 2.98
C GLY A 172 1.03 4.41 2.89
N GLU A 173 0.07 5.08 3.53
CA GLU A 173 0.15 6.52 3.81
C GLU A 173 1.00 6.75 5.07
N PHE A 174 1.70 7.88 5.15
CA PHE A 174 2.65 8.17 6.23
C PHE A 174 2.08 9.23 7.17
N GLU A 175 1.94 8.91 8.45
CA GLU A 175 1.62 9.88 9.52
C GLU A 175 2.88 10.29 10.28
N CYS A 176 2.88 11.50 10.86
CA CYS A 176 3.92 11.91 11.80
C CYS A 176 3.66 11.27 13.17
N ALA A 177 4.47 10.27 13.54
CA ALA A 177 4.42 9.61 14.84
C ALA A 177 5.11 10.43 15.96
N GLY A 178 6.13 11.24 15.62
CA GLY A 178 6.79 12.09 16.63
C GLY A 178 7.77 13.11 16.07
N VAL A 179 7.96 14.21 16.80
CA VAL A 179 8.95 15.26 16.50
C VAL A 179 9.93 15.39 17.67
N LEU A 180 11.13 14.87 17.47
CA LEU A 180 12.19 14.75 18.48
C LEU A 180 12.96 16.07 18.53
N THR A 181 12.60 16.90 19.50
CA THR A 181 13.26 18.19 19.77
C THR A 181 14.37 18.02 20.80
N GLY A 182 15.49 18.74 20.65
CA GLY A 182 16.52 18.80 21.70
C GLY A 182 17.96 19.01 21.24
N HIS A 183 18.29 18.80 19.95
CA HIS A 183 19.56 19.29 19.39
C HIS A 183 19.53 20.83 19.32
N SER A 184 20.69 21.46 19.48
CA SER A 184 20.79 22.93 19.46
C SER A 184 21.12 23.53 18.09
N GLN A 185 21.52 22.69 17.12
CA GLN A 185 21.91 23.03 15.74
C GLN A 185 21.52 21.90 14.77
N ASP A 186 21.67 22.11 13.46
CA ASP A 186 21.39 21.16 12.37
C ASP A 186 21.60 19.69 12.74
N VAL A 187 20.61 18.83 12.49
CA VAL A 187 20.82 17.38 12.53
C VAL A 187 21.25 16.91 11.15
N LYS A 188 22.45 16.33 11.05
CA LYS A 188 23.11 15.97 9.78
C LYS A 188 22.73 14.57 9.30
N SER A 189 22.49 13.63 10.21
CA SER A 189 22.06 12.27 9.86
C SER A 189 21.36 11.55 11.01
N VAL A 190 20.64 10.48 10.66
CA VAL A 190 19.94 9.55 11.55
C VAL A 190 20.18 8.09 11.17
N ARG A 191 20.11 7.19 12.16
CA ARG A 191 20.18 5.72 12.00
C ARG A 191 19.31 5.06 13.07
N TRP A 192 18.47 4.09 12.68
CA TRP A 192 17.79 3.25 13.67
C TRP A 192 18.78 2.28 14.32
N LEU A 193 18.61 2.08 15.63
CA LEU A 193 19.35 1.09 16.40
C LEU A 193 18.46 -0.15 16.55
N PRO A 194 19.01 -1.38 16.51
CA PRO A 194 18.22 -2.56 16.82
C PRO A 194 17.72 -2.48 18.26
N GLY A 195 16.38 -2.45 18.37
CA GLY A 195 15.64 -2.11 19.57
C GLY A 195 15.93 -3.00 20.77
N GLY A 196 15.64 -2.47 21.96
CA GLY A 196 15.79 -3.19 23.21
C GLY A 196 14.79 -4.35 23.35
N ALA A 197 15.02 -5.21 24.34
CA ALA A 197 13.99 -6.16 24.75
C ALA A 197 12.68 -5.43 25.09
N ASN A 198 11.55 -6.07 24.78
CA ASN A 198 10.17 -5.55 24.87
C ASN A 198 9.71 -4.63 23.72
N GLY A 199 10.48 -4.51 22.63
CA GLY A 199 9.98 -3.90 21.37
C GLY A 199 10.05 -2.38 21.30
N ALA A 200 10.55 -1.70 22.34
CA ALA A 200 10.78 -0.27 22.34
C ALA A 200 11.80 0.14 21.26
N GLN A 201 11.40 1.04 20.37
CA GLN A 201 12.26 1.54 19.30
C GLN A 201 13.42 2.38 19.84
N GLU A 202 14.56 2.33 19.15
CA GLU A 202 15.75 3.15 19.46
C GLU A 202 16.25 3.84 18.18
N LEU A 203 16.54 5.14 18.26
CA LEU A 203 17.01 5.95 17.13
C LEU A 203 18.26 6.72 17.53
N LEU A 204 19.24 6.79 16.63
CA LEU A 204 20.46 7.59 16.77
C LEU A 204 20.40 8.78 15.82
N SER A 205 20.70 9.99 16.30
CA SER A 205 20.91 11.19 15.48
C SER A 205 22.32 11.76 15.68
N CYS A 206 22.83 12.51 14.70
CA CYS A 206 24.13 13.18 14.71
C CYS A 206 23.98 14.64 14.27
N SER A 207 24.60 15.58 14.97
CA SER A 207 24.34 17.02 14.79
C SER A 207 25.61 17.88 14.70
N TYR A 208 25.40 19.09 14.16
CA TYR A 208 26.33 20.22 14.20
C TYR A 208 26.61 20.72 15.62
N ASP A 209 25.79 20.37 16.63
CA ASP A 209 26.05 20.67 18.05
C ASP A 209 27.12 19.78 18.72
N ASN A 210 27.97 19.13 17.91
CA ASN A 210 29.04 18.22 18.29
C ASN A 210 28.56 16.96 19.04
N SER A 211 27.25 16.70 19.12
CA SER A 211 26.70 15.53 19.78
C SER A 211 26.09 14.52 18.80
N ALA A 212 26.07 13.27 19.24
CA ALA A 212 25.13 12.26 18.75
C ALA A 212 24.19 11.88 19.90
N ARG A 213 22.91 11.66 19.61
CA ARG A 213 21.87 11.38 20.62
C ARG A 213 21.15 10.08 20.35
N VAL A 214 20.94 9.32 21.42
CA VAL A 214 20.15 8.08 21.42
C VAL A 214 18.77 8.39 22.00
N TRP A 215 17.76 8.30 21.13
CA TRP A 215 16.36 8.48 21.45
C TRP A 215 15.69 7.12 21.64
N ARG A 216 14.66 7.09 22.47
CA ARG A 216 13.81 5.93 22.70
C ARG A 216 12.35 6.35 22.74
N GLU A 217 11.51 5.52 22.15
CA GLU A 217 10.05 5.55 22.27
C GLU A 217 9.62 4.85 23.55
N ASP A 218 8.72 5.47 24.32
CA ASP A 218 7.99 4.79 25.40
C ASP A 218 6.84 3.96 24.80
N PRO A 219 6.84 2.61 24.91
CA PRO A 219 5.82 1.77 24.28
C PRO A 219 4.40 1.92 24.87
N ASP A 220 4.27 2.48 26.07
CA ASP A 220 2.97 2.66 26.73
C ASP A 220 2.32 4.02 26.38
N THR A 221 3.11 5.03 25.95
CA THR A 221 2.59 6.38 25.60
C THR A 221 2.85 6.84 24.17
N GLY A 222 3.87 6.29 23.49
CA GLY A 222 4.39 6.77 22.20
C GLY A 222 5.33 7.98 22.31
N ASP A 223 5.64 8.46 23.52
CA ASP A 223 6.50 9.63 23.71
C ASP A 223 7.97 9.30 23.42
N TRP A 224 8.65 10.19 22.69
CA TRP A 224 10.06 10.04 22.35
C TRP A 224 10.97 10.87 23.27
N THR A 225 11.96 10.22 23.89
CA THR A 225 12.88 10.84 24.86
C THR A 225 14.35 10.63 24.50
N THR A 226 15.22 11.63 24.73
CA THR A 226 16.68 11.42 24.67
C THR A 226 17.09 10.58 25.89
N THR A 227 17.54 9.34 25.67
CA THR A 227 18.04 8.45 26.73
C THR A 227 19.54 8.58 26.98
N GLN A 228 20.31 8.99 25.98
CA GLN A 228 21.74 9.24 26.13
C GLN A 228 22.26 10.25 25.11
N VAL A 229 23.22 11.08 25.54
CA VAL A 229 24.08 11.88 24.66
C VAL A 229 25.46 11.22 24.59
N LEU A 230 25.98 11.00 23.38
CA LEU A 230 27.26 10.33 23.12
C LEU A 230 28.41 11.36 23.10
N GLU A 231 28.76 11.88 24.29
CA GLU A 231 29.77 12.93 24.44
C GLU A 231 31.19 12.44 24.12
N GLY A 232 31.87 13.10 23.18
CA GLY A 232 33.26 12.76 22.88
C GLY A 232 33.87 13.23 21.57
N HIS A 233 33.07 13.80 20.65
CA HIS A 233 33.54 14.52 19.47
C HIS A 233 33.88 15.98 19.82
N GLY A 234 34.78 16.59 19.04
CA GLY A 234 35.22 17.99 19.24
C GLY A 234 34.49 18.99 18.35
N SER A 235 33.87 18.49 17.27
CA SER A 235 33.25 19.23 16.18
C SER A 235 32.02 18.46 15.66
N THR A 236 31.34 19.02 14.65
CA THR A 236 30.12 18.48 14.05
C THR A 236 30.21 16.98 13.76
N VAL A 237 29.26 16.21 14.30
CA VAL A 237 29.14 14.78 14.00
C VAL A 237 28.33 14.64 12.71
N TRP A 238 28.98 14.16 11.66
CA TRP A 238 28.38 14.10 10.32
C TRP A 238 27.54 12.84 10.11
N SER A 239 28.08 11.69 10.51
CA SER A 239 27.56 10.39 10.13
C SER A 239 27.75 9.36 11.22
N ALA A 240 26.85 8.38 11.24
CA ALA A 240 26.93 7.20 12.07
C ALA A 240 26.60 5.94 11.27
N ALA A 241 27.16 4.81 11.72
CA ALA A 241 26.83 3.49 11.22
C ALA A 241 26.77 2.47 12.35
N VAL A 242 25.75 1.63 12.30
CA VAL A 242 25.48 0.60 13.31
C VAL A 242 26.10 -0.71 12.84
N SER A 243 26.68 -1.47 13.78
CA SER A 243 27.18 -2.81 13.50
C SER A 243 26.04 -3.77 13.11
N PRO A 244 26.27 -4.76 12.22
CA PRO A 244 25.29 -5.78 11.88
C PRO A 244 24.81 -6.62 13.09
N ALA A 245 25.59 -6.65 14.17
CA ALA A 245 25.26 -7.34 15.42
C ALA A 245 24.49 -6.46 16.44
N GLY A 246 24.40 -5.15 16.23
CA GLY A 246 23.67 -4.24 17.12
C GLY A 246 24.35 -3.95 18.47
N ASP A 247 25.60 -4.37 18.65
CA ASP A 247 26.39 -4.21 19.88
C ASP A 247 27.36 -3.01 19.83
N ALA A 248 27.73 -2.57 18.63
CA ALA A 248 28.59 -1.41 18.39
C ALA A 248 27.97 -0.38 17.42
N VAL A 249 28.37 0.88 17.58
CA VAL A 249 28.05 2.02 16.71
C VAL A 249 29.34 2.78 16.42
N ALA A 250 29.58 3.18 15.18
CA ALA A 250 30.65 4.09 14.80
C ALA A 250 30.09 5.48 14.46
N THR A 251 30.69 6.54 14.99
CA THR A 251 30.36 7.95 14.66
C THR A 251 31.60 8.71 14.21
N VAL A 252 31.42 9.67 13.29
CA VAL A 252 32.52 10.44 12.67
C VAL A 252 32.27 11.96 12.66
N ASP A 253 33.33 12.76 12.81
CA ASP A 253 33.25 14.23 12.91
C ASP A 253 34.04 15.02 11.86
N HIS A 254 33.92 16.35 11.94
CA HIS A 254 34.50 17.33 11.03
C HIS A 254 36.04 17.47 11.16
N ASP A 255 36.63 17.06 12.29
CA ASP A 255 38.09 17.00 12.45
C ASP A 255 38.70 15.74 11.80
N GLY A 256 37.84 14.79 11.38
CA GLY A 256 38.25 13.50 10.84
C GLY A 256 38.46 12.45 11.91
N ARG A 257 37.83 12.59 13.09
CA ARG A 257 37.86 11.59 14.16
C ARG A 257 36.78 10.53 13.95
N ILE A 258 37.06 9.32 14.41
CA ILE A 258 36.08 8.24 14.55
C ILE A 258 36.02 7.72 16.00
N ILE A 259 34.81 7.46 16.49
CA ILE A 259 34.58 6.83 17.80
C ILE A 259 33.69 5.60 17.59
N VAL A 260 34.14 4.45 18.10
CA VAL A 260 33.35 3.21 18.15
C VAL A 260 32.82 3.01 19.56
N TRP A 261 31.53 3.26 19.73
CA TRP A 261 30.75 3.03 20.95
C TRP A 261 30.35 1.56 21.04
N LYS A 262 30.16 1.06 22.26
CA LYS A 262 29.69 -0.31 22.52
C LYS A 262 28.61 -0.35 23.60
N ARG A 263 27.55 -1.11 23.34
CA ARG A 263 26.52 -1.49 24.30
C ARG A 263 27.00 -2.73 25.09
N ALA A 264 26.46 -2.94 26.28
CA ALA A 264 26.66 -4.21 26.98
C ALA A 264 25.97 -5.37 26.23
N ALA A 265 26.29 -6.62 26.58
CA ALA A 265 25.67 -7.80 25.97
C ALA A 265 24.13 -7.81 26.16
N ALA A 266 23.41 -8.52 25.27
CA ALA A 266 21.96 -8.46 25.13
C ALA A 266 21.14 -8.99 26.34
N ASP A 267 21.82 -9.52 27.37
CA ASP A 267 21.27 -9.86 28.68
C ASP A 267 21.25 -8.68 29.67
N ALA A 268 21.77 -7.50 29.27
CA ALA A 268 21.56 -6.25 29.99
C ALA A 268 20.12 -5.71 29.79
N ALA A 269 19.62 -4.99 30.80
CA ALA A 269 18.26 -4.44 30.78
C ALA A 269 18.05 -3.39 29.67
N PRO A 270 16.80 -3.17 29.20
CA PRO A 270 16.48 -2.06 28.30
C PRO A 270 17.02 -0.73 28.84
N GLY A 271 17.63 0.08 27.98
CA GLY A 271 18.37 1.28 28.39
C GLY A 271 19.85 1.05 28.76
N ALA A 272 20.44 -0.10 28.44
CA ALA A 272 21.88 -0.34 28.60
C ALA A 272 22.72 0.70 27.84
N ALA A 273 23.38 1.60 28.57
CA ALA A 273 24.09 2.74 28.02
C ALA A 273 25.26 2.35 27.10
N TRP A 274 25.45 3.14 26.05
CA TRP A 274 26.57 3.06 25.11
C TRP A 274 27.84 3.60 25.75
N ALA A 275 28.82 2.73 25.98
CA ALA A 275 30.14 3.12 26.47
C ALA A 275 31.05 3.56 25.31
N LYS A 276 31.84 4.62 25.52
CA LYS A 276 32.89 5.02 24.57
C LYS A 276 33.98 3.94 24.51
N GLY A 277 34.10 3.28 23.36
CA GLY A 277 35.09 2.24 23.10
C GLY A 277 36.34 2.79 22.44
N VAL A 278 36.73 2.20 21.31
CA VAL A 278 37.96 2.59 20.59
C VAL A 278 37.74 3.94 19.89
N THR A 279 38.71 4.84 20.00
CA THR A 279 38.75 6.12 19.27
C THR A 279 39.97 6.11 18.35
N GLY A 280 39.86 6.72 17.18
CA GLY A 280 40.98 6.93 16.26
C GLY A 280 40.77 8.17 15.40
N ASP A 281 41.82 8.57 14.69
CA ASP A 281 41.79 9.73 13.80
C ASP A 281 42.03 9.22 12.36
N VAL A 282 41.07 9.43 11.46
CA VAL A 282 41.02 8.81 10.12
C VAL A 282 41.32 9.79 8.98
N SER A 283 41.16 11.10 9.21
CA SER A 283 41.83 12.15 8.42
C SER A 283 42.73 12.98 9.35
N ARG A 284 43.52 13.89 8.78
CA ARG A 284 44.53 14.69 9.51
C ARG A 284 44.18 16.17 9.71
N SER A 285 43.12 16.68 9.08
CA SER A 285 42.49 17.99 9.36
C SER A 285 41.27 18.27 8.47
N ARG A 286 40.50 17.24 8.08
CA ARG A 286 39.34 17.39 7.18
C ARG A 286 38.22 16.43 7.59
N ALA A 287 36.99 16.82 7.28
CA ALA A 287 35.79 16.12 7.71
C ALA A 287 35.71 14.69 7.21
N CYS A 288 35.34 13.78 8.11
CA CYS A 288 34.91 12.44 7.73
C CYS A 288 33.38 12.48 7.56
N LEU A 289 32.93 12.71 6.33
CA LEU A 289 31.54 13.03 6.00
C LEU A 289 30.60 11.82 6.10
N SER A 290 31.12 10.61 5.90
CA SER A 290 30.34 9.38 5.86
C SER A 290 31.11 8.20 6.44
N VAL A 291 30.40 7.35 7.16
CA VAL A 291 30.89 6.06 7.69
C VAL A 291 29.85 4.97 7.39
N ASP A 292 30.31 3.76 7.07
CA ASP A 292 29.44 2.59 6.91
C ASP A 292 30.11 1.28 7.36
N TRP A 293 29.32 0.37 7.94
CA TRP A 293 29.79 -0.94 8.41
C TRP A 293 29.71 -1.98 7.29
N SER A 294 30.74 -2.83 7.18
CA SER A 294 30.67 -3.98 6.28
C SER A 294 29.66 -5.03 6.78
N PRO A 295 29.00 -5.80 5.91
CA PRO A 295 27.96 -6.76 6.31
C PRO A 295 28.45 -7.88 7.24
N ASP A 296 29.73 -8.24 7.14
CA ASP A 296 30.38 -9.23 8.02
C ASP A 296 30.86 -8.63 9.36
N GLY A 297 30.90 -7.30 9.47
CA GLY A 297 31.31 -6.58 10.67
C GLY A 297 32.79 -6.59 11.05
N ASP A 298 33.70 -6.93 10.12
CA ASP A 298 35.16 -6.91 10.37
C ASP A 298 35.84 -5.59 9.97
N VAL A 299 35.21 -4.79 9.10
CA VAL A 299 35.72 -3.50 8.63
C VAL A 299 34.64 -2.42 8.54
N LEU A 300 35.09 -1.17 8.65
CA LEU A 300 34.38 0.05 8.30
C LEU A 300 34.87 0.58 6.95
N ALA A 301 34.00 1.28 6.22
CA ALA A 301 34.40 2.23 5.20
C ALA A 301 34.15 3.66 5.69
N THR A 302 34.99 4.60 5.26
CA THR A 302 34.76 6.04 5.44
C THR A 302 35.05 6.82 4.16
N ALA A 303 34.28 7.89 3.95
CA ALA A 303 34.52 8.89 2.93
C ALA A 303 34.74 10.25 3.60
N GLY A 304 35.69 11.03 3.06
CA GLY A 304 36.11 12.28 3.66
C GLY A 304 36.23 13.44 2.66
N ALA A 305 36.16 14.64 3.22
CA ALA A 305 36.46 15.91 2.57
C ALA A 305 37.92 16.04 2.11
N ASP A 306 38.79 15.05 2.38
CA ASP A 306 40.14 14.95 1.79
C ASP A 306 40.18 14.02 0.58
N ASP A 307 39.09 13.99 -0.20
CA ASP A 307 38.96 13.33 -1.51
C ASP A 307 39.27 11.81 -1.47
N THR A 308 39.21 11.21 -0.28
CA THR A 308 39.83 9.92 0.03
C THR A 308 38.83 8.92 0.61
N LEU A 309 38.87 7.69 0.10
CA LEU A 309 38.17 6.54 0.69
C LEU A 309 39.11 5.70 1.55
N ARG A 310 38.63 5.24 2.71
CA ARG A 310 39.42 4.41 3.63
C ARG A 310 38.64 3.18 4.07
N VAL A 311 39.35 2.06 4.23
CA VAL A 311 38.84 0.84 4.83
C VAL A 311 39.60 0.59 6.13
N ILE A 312 38.87 0.48 7.25
CA ILE A 312 39.43 0.47 8.61
C ILE A 312 39.03 -0.84 9.30
N ALA A 313 39.98 -1.53 9.94
CA ALA A 313 39.70 -2.74 10.70
C ALA A 313 38.95 -2.42 12.01
N VAL A 314 37.86 -3.14 12.28
CA VAL A 314 37.21 -3.14 13.59
C VAL A 314 37.50 -4.47 14.28
N ASP A 315 38.50 -4.47 15.16
CA ASP A 315 38.88 -5.64 15.95
C ASP A 315 38.58 -5.34 17.43
N ALA A 316 37.59 -6.04 17.98
CA ALA A 316 37.16 -5.88 19.37
C ALA A 316 38.25 -6.17 20.41
N THR A 317 39.38 -6.78 20.02
CA THR A 317 40.52 -7.08 20.89
C THR A 317 41.66 -6.06 20.80
N ARG A 318 41.59 -5.08 19.88
CA ARG A 318 42.64 -4.05 19.69
C ARG A 318 42.33 -2.75 20.42
N SER A 319 43.40 -2.07 20.82
CA SER A 319 43.37 -0.75 21.44
C SER A 319 43.40 0.42 20.45
N ALA A 320 43.38 0.14 19.15
CA ALA A 320 43.48 1.11 18.06
C ALA A 320 42.74 0.60 16.82
N LEU A 321 42.35 1.52 15.93
CA LEU A 321 41.75 1.23 14.63
C LEU A 321 42.84 1.26 13.57
N ASP A 322 42.98 0.17 12.80
CA ASP A 322 44.02 0.04 11.76
C ASP A 322 43.44 0.33 10.38
N THR A 323 43.90 1.37 9.69
CA THR A 323 43.58 1.60 8.27
C THR A 323 44.20 0.48 7.42
N LEU A 324 43.35 -0.34 6.81
CA LEU A 324 43.72 -1.48 5.96
C LEU A 324 43.97 -1.09 4.51
N ALA A 325 43.29 -0.06 4.02
CA ALA A 325 43.51 0.54 2.72
C ALA A 325 43.04 2.00 2.70
N GLU A 326 43.65 2.79 1.84
CA GLU A 326 43.41 4.21 1.62
C GLU A 326 43.56 4.46 0.12
N GLU A 327 42.53 5.00 -0.52
CA GLU A 327 42.54 5.36 -1.95
C GLU A 327 42.28 6.88 -2.05
N PRO A 328 43.34 7.71 -2.11
CA PRO A 328 43.23 9.16 -2.20
C PRO A 328 43.00 9.61 -3.65
N GLY A 329 42.20 10.66 -3.85
CA GLY A 329 41.70 11.03 -5.18
C GLY A 329 40.68 10.02 -5.69
N ALA A 330 39.82 9.52 -4.78
CA ALA A 330 38.70 8.66 -5.13
C ALA A 330 37.57 9.43 -5.83
N HIS A 331 37.50 10.75 -5.62
CA HIS A 331 36.65 11.71 -6.32
C HIS A 331 37.49 12.95 -6.67
N ASP A 332 37.12 13.67 -7.73
CA ASP A 332 37.72 14.96 -8.08
C ASP A 332 37.05 16.09 -7.25
N GLY A 333 37.25 16.02 -5.92
CA GLY A 333 36.56 16.83 -4.91
C GLY A 333 36.14 15.98 -3.70
N GLU A 334 35.32 16.52 -2.80
CA GLU A 334 35.03 15.85 -1.53
C GLU A 334 34.32 14.51 -1.74
N ALA A 335 34.77 13.47 -1.02
CA ALA A 335 34.12 12.16 -1.04
C ALA A 335 32.96 12.18 -0.02
N ASN A 336 31.78 12.57 -0.50
CA ASN A 336 30.58 12.81 0.31
C ASN A 336 30.01 11.57 0.99
N CYS A 337 30.07 10.40 0.33
CA CYS A 337 29.47 9.17 0.85
C CYS A 337 30.27 7.92 0.47
N ALA A 338 30.28 6.93 1.36
CA ALA A 338 30.62 5.55 1.04
C ALA A 338 29.64 4.59 1.71
N SER A 339 29.19 3.55 1.00
CA SER A 339 28.34 2.49 1.56
C SER A 339 28.64 1.11 0.98
N TRP A 340 28.65 0.09 1.85
CA TRP A 340 28.91 -1.30 1.48
C TRP A 340 27.68 -1.95 0.84
N CYS A 341 27.93 -2.73 -0.21
CA CYS A 341 26.92 -3.58 -0.83
C CYS A 341 26.52 -4.70 0.16
N PRO A 342 25.24 -4.80 0.59
CA PRO A 342 24.83 -5.74 1.64
C PRO A 342 24.69 -7.19 1.16
N TRP A 343 24.90 -7.47 -0.13
CA TRP A 343 24.90 -8.82 -0.69
C TRP A 343 26.24 -9.21 -1.32
N PRO A 344 26.57 -10.52 -1.39
CA PRO A 344 27.82 -11.00 -1.98
C PRO A 344 27.91 -10.71 -3.47
N ALA A 345 29.12 -10.35 -3.91
CA ALA A 345 29.44 -9.99 -5.28
C ALA A 345 30.47 -10.92 -5.94
N GLU A 346 30.47 -10.93 -7.27
CA GLU A 346 31.43 -11.67 -8.07
C GLU A 346 32.81 -10.99 -8.01
N GLY A 347 33.70 -11.50 -7.16
CA GLY A 347 35.09 -11.03 -7.07
C GLY A 347 35.41 -10.09 -5.91
N GLY A 348 34.65 -10.12 -4.81
CA GLY A 348 34.99 -9.43 -3.56
C GLY A 348 33.77 -8.96 -2.78
N ARG A 349 33.98 -8.12 -1.75
CA ARG A 349 32.91 -7.23 -1.26
C ARG A 349 32.85 -6.00 -2.18
N MET A 350 31.66 -5.48 -2.47
CA MET A 350 31.49 -4.23 -3.22
C MET A 350 31.26 -3.05 -2.27
N LEU A 351 31.84 -1.90 -2.62
CA LEU A 351 31.65 -0.62 -1.95
C LEU A 351 31.23 0.41 -3.02
N ALA A 352 30.21 1.22 -2.75
CA ALA A 352 29.88 2.39 -3.57
C ALA A 352 30.37 3.66 -2.89
N SER A 353 30.71 4.68 -3.66
CA SER A 353 30.99 6.03 -3.19
C SER A 353 30.44 7.08 -4.15
N CYS A 354 30.23 8.31 -3.65
CA CYS A 354 29.92 9.48 -4.46
C CYS A 354 30.58 10.75 -3.87
N GLY A 355 30.72 11.78 -4.70
CA GLY A 355 31.41 13.01 -4.32
C GLY A 355 31.06 14.21 -5.20
N ASP A 356 31.79 15.31 -5.01
CA ASP A 356 31.51 16.61 -5.66
C ASP A 356 31.64 16.59 -7.18
N ASP A 357 32.39 15.63 -7.72
CA ASP A 357 32.53 15.39 -9.15
C ASP A 357 31.28 14.80 -9.83
N GLY A 358 30.19 14.58 -9.07
CA GLY A 358 28.93 14.00 -9.54
C GLY A 358 29.03 12.51 -9.90
N ALA A 359 30.23 11.93 -9.90
CA ALA A 359 30.44 10.54 -10.24
C ALA A 359 30.03 9.63 -9.07
N VAL A 360 29.43 8.49 -9.39
CA VAL A 360 29.28 7.38 -8.45
C VAL A 360 30.31 6.33 -8.81
N ARG A 361 31.22 5.99 -7.89
CA ARG A 361 32.26 4.98 -8.13
C ARG A 361 31.98 3.71 -7.34
N VAL A 362 32.21 2.58 -8.00
CA VAL A 362 31.98 1.24 -7.46
C VAL A 362 33.32 0.53 -7.38
N TRP A 363 33.66 0.06 -6.18
CA TRP A 363 34.95 -0.50 -5.82
C TRP A 363 34.78 -1.96 -5.39
N LEU A 364 35.77 -2.79 -5.72
CA LEU A 364 35.90 -4.16 -5.21
C LEU A 364 36.97 -4.21 -4.13
N TRP A 365 36.67 -4.95 -3.06
CA TRP A 365 37.52 -5.20 -1.91
C TRP A 365 37.91 -6.68 -1.84
N ASP A 366 39.18 -6.96 -2.10
CA ASP A 366 39.75 -8.32 -2.14
C ASP A 366 39.98 -8.89 -0.73
N ALA A 367 38.93 -9.46 -0.14
CA ALA A 367 39.02 -10.37 0.99
C ALA A 367 39.54 -11.74 0.50
N GLY A 368 40.87 -11.97 0.61
CA GLY A 368 41.58 -13.12 0.03
C GLY A 368 40.88 -14.48 0.20
N ALA A 369 40.59 -15.12 -0.93
CA ALA A 369 39.55 -16.15 -1.06
C ALA A 369 39.96 -17.60 -0.69
N VAL A 370 38.95 -18.44 -0.50
CA VAL A 370 39.01 -19.91 -0.50
C VAL A 370 38.08 -20.43 -1.62
N ALA A 371 38.52 -21.41 -2.40
CA ALA A 371 37.90 -21.75 -3.69
C ALA A 371 37.17 -23.12 -3.74
N PRO A 372 36.04 -23.25 -4.47
CA PRO A 372 35.40 -24.53 -4.79
C PRO A 372 35.96 -25.20 -6.06
N GLY A 373 35.76 -26.52 -6.21
CA GLY A 373 36.30 -27.34 -7.31
C GLY A 373 35.31 -27.70 -8.44
N PRO A 374 35.77 -28.23 -9.60
CA PRO A 374 34.97 -28.31 -10.82
C PRO A 374 34.40 -29.71 -11.20
N GLY A 375 33.20 -29.72 -11.78
CA GLY A 375 32.56 -30.84 -12.49
C GLY A 375 31.07 -30.55 -12.77
N ALA A 376 30.41 -31.00 -13.85
CA ALA A 376 30.82 -31.87 -14.97
C ALA A 376 30.20 -31.41 -16.32
N LYS A 377 30.33 -32.21 -17.40
CA LYS A 377 30.04 -31.78 -18.79
C LYS A 377 28.65 -32.14 -19.32
N ARG A 378 27.99 -31.14 -19.94
CA ARG A 378 27.37 -31.11 -21.30
C ARG A 378 26.95 -32.44 -21.95
N LEU A 379 25.69 -32.51 -22.40
CA LEU A 379 25.23 -33.25 -23.59
C LEU A 379 23.96 -32.59 -24.17
N GLY A 380 23.56 -32.94 -25.40
CA GLY A 380 22.36 -32.41 -26.08
C GLY A 380 21.99 -33.22 -27.32
N GLY A 381 20.86 -32.89 -27.95
CA GLY A 381 20.36 -33.57 -29.18
C GLY A 381 19.03 -33.00 -29.66
N SER A 382 18.71 -33.20 -30.95
CA SER A 382 17.60 -32.58 -31.68
C SER A 382 16.97 -33.54 -32.70
N ALA A 383 15.65 -33.48 -32.92
CA ALA A 383 14.97 -33.90 -34.17
C ALA A 383 13.46 -33.53 -34.15
N GLU A 384 12.85 -33.41 -35.33
CA GLU A 384 11.44 -33.06 -35.56
C GLU A 384 10.58 -34.30 -35.93
N ALA A 385 9.25 -34.15 -35.92
CA ALA A 385 8.31 -34.94 -36.74
C ALA A 385 6.93 -34.25 -36.84
N GLU A 386 6.29 -34.29 -38.01
CA GLU A 386 4.93 -33.81 -38.29
C GLU A 386 3.97 -34.96 -38.69
N GLY A 387 2.66 -34.69 -38.76
CA GLY A 387 1.74 -35.44 -39.65
C GLY A 387 0.35 -35.83 -39.11
N GLU A 388 -0.70 -35.12 -39.57
CA GLU A 388 -2.00 -35.61 -40.13
C GLU A 388 -2.84 -36.73 -39.44
N SER A 389 -4.19 -36.76 -39.47
CA SER A 389 -5.22 -35.79 -39.92
C SER A 389 -6.67 -36.17 -39.49
N SER A 390 -7.56 -35.16 -39.49
CA SER A 390 -9.03 -35.13 -39.76
C SER A 390 -10.11 -35.93 -38.99
N GLU A 391 -11.23 -35.22 -38.77
CA GLU A 391 -12.65 -35.62 -38.69
C GLU A 391 -13.18 -36.65 -37.66
N ALA A 392 -13.79 -36.13 -36.57
CA ALA A 392 -14.88 -36.81 -35.85
C ALA A 392 -15.81 -35.83 -35.08
N ALA A 393 -16.89 -35.37 -35.75
CA ALA A 393 -18.12 -34.75 -35.20
C ALA A 393 -18.03 -33.42 -34.40
N HIS A 394 -19.07 -32.57 -34.54
CA HIS A 394 -19.27 -31.37 -33.71
C HIS A 394 -19.58 -31.73 -32.26
N LEU A 395 -18.56 -31.66 -31.40
CA LEU A 395 -18.68 -31.49 -29.96
C LEU A 395 -18.83 -30.00 -29.63
N SER A 396 -19.49 -29.66 -28.52
CA SER A 396 -19.30 -28.33 -27.93
C SER A 396 -17.85 -28.21 -27.45
N GLU A 397 -17.27 -27.00 -27.51
CA GLU A 397 -15.86 -26.84 -27.15
C GLU A 397 -15.61 -27.22 -25.67
N PHE A 398 -16.56 -27.00 -24.77
CA PHE A 398 -16.50 -27.49 -23.39
C PHE A 398 -16.44 -29.02 -23.26
N ARG A 399 -17.07 -29.78 -24.17
CA ARG A 399 -16.99 -31.25 -24.17
C ARG A 399 -15.69 -31.76 -24.76
N SER A 400 -15.01 -30.98 -25.60
CA SER A 400 -13.63 -31.28 -26.01
C SER A 400 -12.63 -31.19 -24.84
N LEU A 401 -12.97 -30.43 -23.79
CA LEU A 401 -12.21 -30.37 -22.53
C LEU A 401 -12.46 -31.56 -21.57
N GLY A 402 -13.33 -32.52 -21.96
CA GLY A 402 -13.61 -33.75 -21.19
C GLY A 402 -14.80 -33.68 -20.23
N LEU A 403 -15.61 -32.61 -20.28
CA LEU A 403 -16.82 -32.46 -19.47
C LEU A 403 -18.01 -33.28 -19.99
N ASP A 404 -18.89 -33.69 -19.07
CA ASP A 404 -20.10 -34.47 -19.38
C ASP A 404 -21.22 -33.60 -19.99
N ALA A 405 -22.06 -34.21 -20.83
CA ALA A 405 -23.02 -33.49 -21.69
C ALA A 405 -24.09 -32.65 -20.97
N TRP A 406 -24.33 -32.85 -19.67
CA TRP A 406 -25.25 -32.00 -18.90
C TRP A 406 -24.72 -30.56 -18.74
N VAL A 407 -23.41 -30.36 -18.88
CA VAL A 407 -22.79 -29.02 -18.80
C VAL A 407 -23.24 -28.11 -19.94
N ASP A 408 -23.57 -28.65 -21.12
CA ASP A 408 -24.12 -27.89 -22.25
C ASP A 408 -25.43 -27.16 -21.85
N GLU A 409 -26.29 -27.82 -21.06
CA GLU A 409 -27.55 -27.24 -20.54
C GLU A 409 -27.29 -26.20 -19.44
N ALA A 410 -26.38 -26.50 -18.52
CA ALA A 410 -26.01 -25.60 -17.42
C ALA A 410 -25.40 -24.28 -17.92
N LEU A 411 -24.51 -24.35 -18.92
CA LEU A 411 -23.85 -23.17 -19.50
C LEU A 411 -24.76 -22.39 -20.44
N GLY A 412 -25.61 -23.08 -21.21
CA GLY A 412 -26.64 -22.43 -22.03
C GLY A 412 -27.61 -21.58 -21.20
N ALA A 413 -27.99 -22.03 -20.01
CA ALA A 413 -28.87 -21.30 -19.09
C ALA A 413 -28.26 -19.98 -18.55
N VAL A 414 -26.93 -19.83 -18.60
CA VAL A 414 -26.19 -18.62 -18.20
C VAL A 414 -25.54 -17.89 -19.39
N ALA A 415 -25.91 -18.25 -20.63
CA ALA A 415 -25.40 -17.70 -21.87
C ALA A 415 -23.87 -17.79 -22.07
N ILE A 416 -23.24 -18.84 -21.52
CA ILE A 416 -21.84 -19.18 -21.78
C ILE A 416 -21.79 -20.25 -22.87
N PHE A 417 -21.15 -19.96 -24.00
CA PHE A 417 -21.16 -20.85 -25.17
C PHE A 417 -19.78 -21.43 -25.53
N ASN A 418 -18.71 -20.63 -25.36
CA ASN A 418 -17.33 -21.01 -25.69
C ASN A 418 -16.43 -20.90 -24.45
N PRO A 419 -15.44 -21.79 -24.24
CA PRO A 419 -14.51 -21.71 -23.12
C PRO A 419 -13.46 -20.60 -23.31
N THR A 420 -13.10 -19.94 -22.21
CA THR A 420 -11.96 -19.00 -22.15
C THR A 420 -10.64 -19.75 -22.01
N ASP A 421 -9.49 -19.11 -22.25
CA ASP A 421 -8.20 -19.83 -22.28
C ASP A 421 -7.81 -20.46 -20.95
N VAL A 422 -8.12 -19.79 -19.83
CA VAL A 422 -7.96 -20.36 -18.49
C VAL A 422 -8.86 -21.59 -18.28
N GLN A 423 -10.05 -21.63 -18.90
CA GLN A 423 -10.92 -22.82 -18.87
C GLN A 423 -10.36 -23.93 -19.76
N ARG A 424 -9.88 -23.60 -20.97
CA ARG A 424 -9.25 -24.56 -21.90
C ARG A 424 -8.03 -25.24 -21.27
N GLN A 425 -7.20 -24.49 -20.57
CA GLN A 425 -5.98 -24.99 -19.95
C GLN A 425 -6.23 -25.68 -18.59
N ALA A 426 -7.07 -25.11 -17.71
CA ALA A 426 -7.27 -25.65 -16.37
C ALA A 426 -8.19 -26.88 -16.32
N ILE A 427 -9.34 -26.85 -17.02
CA ILE A 427 -10.39 -27.88 -16.86
C ILE A 427 -9.85 -29.30 -17.13
N PRO A 428 -9.10 -29.58 -18.23
CA PRO A 428 -8.55 -30.91 -18.47
C PRO A 428 -7.58 -31.39 -17.37
N ARG A 429 -6.83 -30.47 -16.74
CA ARG A 429 -5.90 -30.78 -15.65
C ARG A 429 -6.63 -31.13 -14.35
N VAL A 430 -7.67 -30.37 -14.00
CA VAL A 430 -8.51 -30.69 -12.85
C VAL A 430 -9.20 -32.03 -13.05
N LEU A 431 -9.71 -32.31 -14.26
CA LEU A 431 -10.34 -33.60 -14.59
C LEU A 431 -9.36 -34.79 -14.60
N ALA A 432 -8.08 -34.57 -14.92
CA ALA A 432 -7.02 -35.57 -14.80
C ALA A 432 -6.66 -35.91 -13.33
N GLY A 433 -7.07 -35.06 -12.37
CA GLY A 433 -6.79 -35.23 -10.94
C GLY A 433 -5.53 -34.52 -10.45
N ASP A 434 -4.89 -33.70 -11.29
CA ASP A 434 -3.74 -32.85 -10.96
C ASP A 434 -4.16 -31.77 -9.94
N ASN A 435 -3.26 -31.42 -9.01
CA ASN A 435 -3.39 -30.14 -8.30
C ASN A 435 -3.20 -28.99 -9.31
N LEU A 436 -3.82 -27.85 -9.07
CA LEU A 436 -3.79 -26.71 -10.00
C LEU A 436 -3.20 -25.47 -9.33
N LEU A 437 -2.40 -24.74 -10.09
CA LEU A 437 -2.09 -23.33 -9.85
C LEU A 437 -2.46 -22.56 -11.13
N ALA A 438 -3.47 -21.70 -11.05
CA ALA A 438 -4.02 -21.01 -12.21
C ALA A 438 -4.08 -19.49 -12.03
N SER A 439 -3.51 -18.77 -12.98
CA SER A 439 -3.49 -17.30 -13.03
C SER A 439 -4.12 -16.78 -14.33
N ALA A 440 -5.13 -15.92 -14.17
CA ALA A 440 -5.79 -15.23 -15.27
C ALA A 440 -6.50 -13.96 -14.77
N ARG A 441 -6.76 -13.01 -15.68
CA ARG A 441 -7.34 -11.70 -15.37
C ARG A 441 -8.69 -11.80 -14.64
N THR A 442 -9.04 -10.76 -13.90
CA THR A 442 -10.43 -10.57 -13.43
C THR A 442 -11.39 -10.59 -14.64
N GLY A 443 -12.60 -11.13 -14.48
CA GLY A 443 -13.55 -11.31 -15.58
C GLY A 443 -13.28 -12.47 -16.56
N SER A 444 -12.07 -13.07 -16.60
CA SER A 444 -11.70 -14.15 -17.55
C SER A 444 -12.40 -15.51 -17.36
N GLY A 445 -13.38 -15.61 -16.46
CA GLY A 445 -14.16 -16.83 -16.24
C GLY A 445 -13.49 -17.87 -15.32
N LYS A 446 -12.50 -17.49 -14.50
CA LYS A 446 -11.79 -18.34 -13.53
C LYS A 446 -12.71 -19.21 -12.67
N THR A 447 -13.79 -18.64 -12.12
CA THR A 447 -14.72 -19.37 -11.25
C THR A 447 -15.33 -20.60 -11.94
N ALA A 448 -15.65 -20.51 -13.24
CA ALA A 448 -16.11 -21.66 -14.00
C ALA A 448 -14.99 -22.68 -14.31
N ALA A 449 -13.73 -22.23 -14.46
CA ALA A 449 -12.58 -23.10 -14.70
C ALA A 449 -12.33 -24.11 -13.57
N PHE A 450 -12.68 -23.78 -12.32
CA PHE A 450 -12.67 -24.75 -11.21
C PHE A 450 -14.07 -25.29 -10.84
N ALA A 451 -15.14 -24.50 -10.92
CA ALA A 451 -16.47 -24.96 -10.54
C ALA A 451 -17.02 -26.07 -11.46
N LEU A 452 -16.80 -25.98 -12.77
CA LEU A 452 -17.28 -26.97 -13.74
C LEU A 452 -16.70 -28.38 -13.51
N PRO A 453 -15.37 -28.59 -13.39
CA PRO A 453 -14.82 -29.92 -13.11
C PRO A 453 -15.21 -30.46 -11.72
N ILE A 454 -15.41 -29.58 -10.71
CA ILE A 454 -15.93 -29.98 -9.39
C ILE A 454 -17.38 -30.48 -9.48
N LEU A 455 -18.25 -29.76 -10.20
CA LEU A 455 -19.65 -30.15 -10.41
C LEU A 455 -19.75 -31.41 -11.30
N HIS A 456 -18.86 -31.57 -12.27
CA HIS A 456 -18.72 -32.79 -13.07
C HIS A 456 -18.39 -34.01 -12.21
N ALA A 457 -17.42 -33.90 -11.30
CA ALA A 457 -17.13 -34.94 -10.32
C ALA A 457 -18.34 -35.26 -9.42
N LEU A 458 -19.01 -34.23 -8.90
CA LEU A 458 -20.23 -34.36 -8.09
C LEU A 458 -21.39 -35.01 -8.85
N SER A 459 -21.49 -34.80 -10.17
CA SER A 459 -22.52 -35.44 -11.02
C SER A 459 -22.34 -36.96 -11.15
N ARG A 460 -21.12 -37.46 -10.92
CA ARG A 460 -20.76 -38.89 -10.99
C ARG A 460 -20.80 -39.58 -9.62
N ASP A 461 -20.41 -38.89 -8.55
CA ASP A 461 -20.59 -39.34 -7.16
C ASP A 461 -21.17 -38.21 -6.28
N PRO A 462 -22.51 -38.16 -6.09
CA PRO A 462 -23.21 -37.13 -5.30
C PRO A 462 -22.94 -37.21 -3.77
N TYR A 463 -21.72 -36.92 -3.34
CA TYR A 463 -21.31 -37.01 -1.94
C TYR A 463 -21.56 -35.74 -1.10
N GLY A 464 -21.74 -35.92 0.21
CA GLY A 464 -21.98 -34.83 1.18
C GLY A 464 -20.69 -34.12 1.60
N VAL A 465 -20.57 -32.84 1.24
CA VAL A 465 -19.37 -31.99 1.30
C VAL A 465 -18.24 -32.52 0.40
N CYS A 466 -18.40 -32.30 -0.90
CA CYS A 466 -17.43 -32.62 -1.94
C CYS A 466 -16.33 -31.55 -2.05
N ALA A 467 -16.69 -30.27 -1.96
CA ALA A 467 -15.75 -29.15 -2.10
C ALA A 467 -15.85 -28.13 -0.97
N VAL A 468 -14.71 -27.55 -0.61
CA VAL A 468 -14.58 -26.34 0.21
C VAL A 468 -13.83 -25.30 -0.62
N VAL A 469 -14.44 -24.13 -0.76
CA VAL A 469 -13.89 -22.96 -1.45
C VAL A 469 -13.62 -21.89 -0.38
N MET A 470 -12.36 -21.47 -0.31
CA MET A 470 -11.89 -20.41 0.58
C MET A 470 -11.83 -19.10 -0.19
N GLU A 471 -12.24 -18.02 0.48
CA GLU A 471 -12.41 -16.67 -0.09
C GLU A 471 -11.93 -15.65 0.95
N PRO A 472 -11.22 -14.57 0.58
CA PRO A 472 -10.73 -13.59 1.55
C PRO A 472 -11.85 -12.70 2.11
N SER A 473 -12.89 -12.42 1.32
CA SER A 473 -14.04 -11.58 1.73
C SER A 473 -15.35 -12.36 1.84
N ARG A 474 -16.32 -11.82 2.58
CA ARG A 474 -17.65 -12.44 2.77
C ARG A 474 -18.48 -12.32 1.49
N GLU A 475 -18.18 -11.26 0.76
CA GLU A 475 -18.81 -10.74 -0.43
C GLU A 475 -18.49 -11.64 -1.63
N LEU A 476 -17.21 -11.94 -1.87
CA LEU A 476 -16.78 -12.93 -2.86
C LEU A 476 -17.37 -14.32 -2.55
N ALA A 477 -17.42 -14.70 -1.27
CA ALA A 477 -18.03 -15.96 -0.85
C ALA A 477 -19.55 -16.07 -1.13
N VAL A 478 -20.28 -14.95 -1.23
CA VAL A 478 -21.66 -14.96 -1.74
C VAL A 478 -21.66 -15.11 -3.26
N GLN A 479 -20.86 -14.30 -3.97
CA GLN A 479 -20.78 -14.30 -5.43
C GLN A 479 -20.39 -15.67 -6.01
N VAL A 480 -19.32 -16.29 -5.50
CA VAL A 480 -18.84 -17.61 -5.96
C VAL A 480 -19.86 -18.70 -5.61
N ALA A 481 -20.52 -18.62 -4.45
CA ALA A 481 -21.59 -19.55 -4.11
C ALA A 481 -22.81 -19.44 -5.05
N GLU A 482 -23.12 -18.25 -5.56
CA GLU A 482 -24.14 -18.06 -6.59
C GLU A 482 -23.72 -18.63 -7.95
N GLN A 483 -22.46 -18.49 -8.35
CA GLN A 483 -21.92 -19.15 -9.55
C GLN A 483 -22.03 -20.68 -9.45
N PHE A 484 -21.65 -21.29 -8.32
CA PHE A 484 -21.85 -22.73 -8.10
C PHE A 484 -23.32 -23.14 -8.18
N ARG A 485 -24.25 -22.35 -7.62
CA ARG A 485 -25.69 -22.62 -7.71
C ARG A 485 -26.22 -22.52 -9.14
N ALA A 486 -25.72 -21.57 -9.93
CA ALA A 486 -26.11 -21.40 -11.33
C ALA A 486 -25.62 -22.57 -12.19
N PHE A 487 -24.31 -22.84 -12.22
CA PHE A 487 -23.74 -23.94 -12.99
C PHE A 487 -24.24 -25.32 -12.50
N GLY A 488 -24.48 -25.48 -11.20
CA GLY A 488 -24.95 -26.73 -10.60
C GLY A 488 -26.48 -26.84 -10.50
N ALA A 489 -27.26 -25.95 -11.12
CA ALA A 489 -28.72 -25.97 -11.05
C ALA A 489 -29.33 -27.29 -11.58
N PRO A 490 -28.89 -27.88 -12.72
CA PRO A 490 -29.40 -29.18 -13.17
C PRO A 490 -29.08 -30.34 -12.21
N LEU A 491 -28.05 -30.20 -11.37
CA LEU A 491 -27.66 -31.19 -10.35
C LEU A 491 -28.35 -30.98 -9.00
N GLY A 492 -29.16 -29.93 -8.83
CA GLY A 492 -29.76 -29.56 -7.55
C GLY A 492 -28.72 -29.29 -6.46
N VAL A 493 -27.60 -28.65 -6.81
CA VAL A 493 -26.46 -28.50 -5.90
C VAL A 493 -26.81 -27.69 -4.63
N ARG A 494 -26.48 -28.24 -3.45
CA ARG A 494 -26.58 -27.52 -2.17
C ARG A 494 -25.27 -26.78 -1.90
N VAL A 495 -25.30 -25.45 -1.89
CA VAL A 495 -24.14 -24.58 -1.63
C VAL A 495 -24.43 -23.70 -0.41
N GLU A 496 -23.56 -23.77 0.60
CA GLU A 496 -23.70 -23.04 1.87
C GLU A 496 -22.59 -21.99 2.04
N VAL A 497 -22.92 -20.82 2.62
CA VAL A 497 -22.02 -19.68 2.75
C VAL A 497 -21.66 -19.43 4.23
N ILE A 498 -20.39 -19.57 4.56
CA ILE A 498 -19.88 -19.60 5.94
C ILE A 498 -18.95 -18.41 6.19
N VAL A 499 -19.57 -17.27 6.52
CA VAL A 499 -18.92 -15.95 6.60
C VAL A 499 -19.19 -15.21 7.91
N GLY A 500 -18.29 -14.29 8.28
CA GLY A 500 -18.38 -13.47 9.49
C GLY A 500 -19.62 -12.56 9.56
N GLY A 501 -19.93 -12.02 10.74
CA GLY A 501 -21.07 -11.12 10.96
C GLY A 501 -22.47 -11.78 10.96
N LEU A 502 -22.58 -13.05 10.55
CA LEU A 502 -23.82 -13.82 10.61
C LEU A 502 -23.91 -14.71 11.87
N ASP A 503 -25.12 -15.22 12.13
CA ASP A 503 -25.44 -16.15 13.22
C ASP A 503 -24.67 -17.47 13.09
N ALA A 504 -23.71 -17.68 14.00
CA ALA A 504 -22.85 -18.85 14.02
C ALA A 504 -23.61 -20.16 14.29
N MET A 505 -24.71 -20.14 15.06
CA MET A 505 -25.52 -21.34 15.31
C MET A 505 -26.35 -21.75 14.09
N LYS A 506 -26.84 -20.78 13.30
CA LYS A 506 -27.49 -21.07 12.00
C LYS A 506 -26.48 -21.69 11.02
N GLN A 507 -25.29 -21.11 10.89
CA GLN A 507 -24.21 -21.64 10.03
C GLN A 507 -23.75 -23.04 10.46
N ALA A 508 -23.54 -23.28 11.77
CA ALA A 508 -23.21 -24.60 12.32
C ALA A 508 -24.28 -25.65 12.00
N ARG A 509 -25.57 -25.32 12.18
CA ARG A 509 -26.69 -26.19 11.80
C ARG A 509 -26.76 -26.44 10.29
N ALA A 510 -26.32 -25.51 9.45
CA ALA A 510 -26.28 -25.68 8.02
C ALA A 510 -25.14 -26.63 7.57
N LEU A 511 -23.95 -26.50 8.14
CA LEU A 511 -22.85 -27.46 7.97
C LEU A 511 -23.27 -28.90 8.30
N ARG A 512 -24.02 -29.09 9.41
CA ARG A 512 -24.58 -30.39 9.80
C ARG A 512 -25.55 -30.99 8.78
N LYS A 513 -26.17 -30.21 7.89
CA LYS A 513 -27.01 -30.70 6.78
C LYS A 513 -26.19 -31.27 5.61
N ARG A 514 -24.86 -31.14 5.64
CA ARG A 514 -23.93 -31.63 4.60
C ARG A 514 -24.31 -31.10 3.20
N PRO A 515 -24.11 -29.80 2.93
CA PRO A 515 -24.16 -29.25 1.57
C PRO A 515 -23.16 -29.98 0.66
N HIS A 516 -23.29 -29.85 -0.66
CA HIS A 516 -22.30 -30.42 -1.59
C HIS A 516 -21.05 -29.55 -1.69
N VAL A 517 -21.21 -28.22 -1.61
CA VAL A 517 -20.15 -27.22 -1.65
C VAL A 517 -20.30 -26.27 -0.46
N ILE A 518 -19.18 -25.92 0.17
CA ILE A 518 -19.09 -24.84 1.16
C ILE A 518 -18.23 -23.73 0.55
N VAL A 519 -18.68 -22.48 0.65
CA VAL A 519 -17.89 -21.29 0.30
C VAL A 519 -17.74 -20.43 1.56
N ALA A 520 -16.52 -20.06 1.95
CA ALA A 520 -16.25 -19.57 3.30
C ALA A 520 -15.05 -18.63 3.44
N THR A 521 -15.11 -17.74 4.43
CA THR A 521 -13.92 -17.00 4.89
C THR A 521 -13.16 -17.79 5.96
N PRO A 522 -11.80 -17.81 5.97
CA PRO A 522 -11.00 -18.64 6.88
C PRO A 522 -11.41 -18.54 8.35
N GLY A 523 -11.43 -17.32 8.90
CA GLY A 523 -11.71 -17.09 10.33
C GLY A 523 -13.10 -17.53 10.78
N ARG A 524 -14.12 -17.50 9.91
CA ARG A 524 -15.45 -18.04 10.27
C ARG A 524 -15.47 -19.56 10.19
N LEU A 525 -14.93 -20.16 9.14
CA LEU A 525 -14.94 -21.62 9.02
C LEU A 525 -14.16 -22.28 10.17
N ALA A 526 -12.95 -21.79 10.46
CA ALA A 526 -12.11 -22.21 11.60
C ALA A 526 -12.90 -22.23 12.93
N SER A 527 -13.64 -21.14 13.22
CA SER A 527 -14.41 -21.00 14.46
C SER A 527 -15.49 -22.08 14.67
N LEU A 528 -15.93 -22.74 13.60
CA LEU A 528 -16.95 -23.80 13.59
C LEU A 528 -16.33 -25.21 13.50
N VAL A 529 -15.31 -25.41 12.66
CA VAL A 529 -14.69 -26.74 12.40
C VAL A 529 -13.63 -27.16 13.43
N ARG A 530 -13.64 -26.53 14.62
CA ARG A 530 -12.70 -26.82 15.73
C ARG A 530 -12.61 -28.32 16.06
N PRO A 531 -11.41 -28.83 16.42
CA PRO A 531 -11.18 -30.25 16.65
C PRO A 531 -12.20 -30.91 17.58
N GLY A 532 -12.89 -31.94 17.05
CA GLY A 532 -13.90 -32.71 17.78
C GLY A 532 -15.36 -32.30 17.53
N SER A 533 -15.63 -31.13 16.93
CA SER A 533 -17.00 -30.68 16.63
C SER A 533 -17.73 -31.59 15.61
N ASP A 534 -19.06 -31.51 15.54
CA ASP A 534 -19.83 -32.23 14.51
C ASP A 534 -19.64 -31.60 13.12
N GLU A 535 -19.41 -30.29 13.11
CA GLU A 535 -19.08 -29.48 11.94
C GLU A 535 -17.74 -29.93 11.33
N ALA A 536 -16.73 -30.21 12.16
CA ALA A 536 -15.46 -30.80 11.72
C ALA A 536 -15.68 -32.18 11.07
N LYS A 537 -16.65 -32.97 11.53
CA LYS A 537 -16.98 -34.28 10.91
C LYS A 537 -17.61 -34.13 9.53
N ALA A 538 -18.23 -32.99 9.22
CA ALA A 538 -18.81 -32.74 7.90
C ALA A 538 -17.74 -32.54 6.81
N VAL A 539 -16.63 -31.87 7.13
CA VAL A 539 -15.56 -31.52 6.16
C VAL A 539 -14.46 -32.59 6.00
N ARG A 540 -14.44 -33.63 6.86
CA ARG A 540 -13.45 -34.73 6.88
C ARG A 540 -13.38 -35.63 5.62
N ARG A 541 -14.13 -35.34 4.57
CA ARG A 541 -14.19 -36.13 3.31
C ARG A 541 -14.28 -35.24 2.06
N VAL A 542 -13.86 -33.98 2.16
CA VAL A 542 -13.72 -33.05 1.05
C VAL A 542 -12.75 -33.61 -0.01
N ALA A 543 -13.20 -33.69 -1.26
CA ALA A 543 -12.39 -34.09 -2.40
C ALA A 543 -11.61 -32.90 -2.98
N PHE A 544 -12.18 -31.69 -2.98
CA PHE A 544 -11.58 -30.48 -3.54
C PHE A 544 -11.45 -29.37 -2.51
N LEU A 545 -10.23 -28.85 -2.34
CA LEU A 545 -9.98 -27.57 -1.70
C LEU A 545 -9.67 -26.53 -2.79
N VAL A 546 -10.39 -25.42 -2.79
CA VAL A 546 -10.09 -24.26 -3.66
C VAL A 546 -9.73 -23.08 -2.78
N LEU A 547 -8.68 -22.36 -3.16
CA LEU A 547 -8.40 -21.00 -2.71
C LEU A 547 -8.57 -20.10 -3.94
N ASP A 548 -9.60 -19.24 -3.97
CA ASP A 548 -9.74 -18.17 -4.98
C ASP A 548 -9.26 -16.84 -4.35
N GLU A 549 -8.59 -16.00 -5.13
CA GLU A 549 -7.64 -14.99 -4.61
C GLU A 549 -6.63 -15.62 -3.63
N ALA A 550 -6.00 -16.73 -4.06
CA ALA A 550 -5.05 -17.52 -3.28
C ALA A 550 -3.86 -16.70 -2.73
N ASP A 551 -3.47 -15.63 -3.42
CA ASP A 551 -2.47 -14.65 -3.02
C ASP A 551 -2.84 -14.01 -1.66
N ARG A 552 -4.07 -13.50 -1.55
CA ARG A 552 -4.58 -12.91 -0.30
C ARG A 552 -4.83 -13.94 0.80
N LEU A 553 -5.23 -15.15 0.42
CA LEU A 553 -5.54 -16.23 1.36
C LEU A 553 -4.31 -16.88 2.02
N LEU A 554 -3.11 -16.63 1.47
CA LEU A 554 -1.83 -17.12 2.00
C LEU A 554 -1.02 -16.05 2.73
N GLU A 555 -1.51 -14.80 2.78
CA GLU A 555 -0.96 -13.73 3.62
C GLU A 555 -0.83 -14.16 5.09
N PRO A 556 0.18 -13.66 5.84
CA PRO A 556 0.31 -13.89 7.28
C PRO A 556 -0.95 -13.53 8.08
N SER A 557 -1.68 -12.51 7.63
CA SER A 557 -2.96 -12.02 8.17
C SER A 557 -4.02 -13.14 8.26
N MET A 558 -4.06 -14.05 7.28
CA MET A 558 -5.04 -15.13 7.18
C MET A 558 -4.46 -16.51 7.49
N ALA A 559 -3.12 -16.67 7.41
CA ALA A 559 -2.41 -17.95 7.52
C ALA A 559 -2.81 -18.77 8.77
N ARG A 560 -2.93 -18.14 9.95
CA ARG A 560 -3.38 -18.83 11.18
C ARG A 560 -4.78 -19.46 11.01
N ALA A 561 -5.74 -18.68 10.53
CA ALA A 561 -7.11 -19.15 10.33
C ALA A 561 -7.20 -20.19 9.21
N MET A 562 -6.35 -20.07 8.18
CA MET A 562 -6.20 -21.10 7.15
C MET A 562 -5.66 -22.41 7.75
N GLY A 563 -4.65 -22.36 8.62
CA GLY A 563 -4.11 -23.52 9.33
C GLY A 563 -5.16 -24.24 10.18
N GLU A 564 -5.98 -23.49 10.92
CA GLU A 564 -7.11 -24.04 11.70
C GLU A 564 -8.17 -24.72 10.80
N VAL A 565 -8.40 -24.24 9.57
CA VAL A 565 -9.27 -24.90 8.57
C VAL A 565 -8.59 -26.15 7.99
N LEU A 566 -7.33 -26.07 7.56
CA LEU A 566 -6.58 -27.20 6.99
C LEU A 566 -6.49 -28.38 7.96
N ALA A 567 -6.34 -28.12 9.26
CA ALA A 567 -6.32 -29.14 10.31
C ALA A 567 -7.65 -29.92 10.47
N ALA A 568 -8.77 -29.40 9.95
CA ALA A 568 -10.06 -30.10 9.93
C ALA A 568 -10.32 -30.87 8.62
N LEU A 569 -9.59 -30.53 7.55
CA LEU A 569 -9.74 -31.12 6.21
C LEU A 569 -8.94 -32.44 6.05
N PRO A 570 -9.18 -33.21 4.97
CA PRO A 570 -8.31 -34.33 4.61
C PRO A 570 -6.89 -33.85 4.28
N ALA A 571 -5.90 -34.68 4.60
CA ALA A 571 -4.50 -34.43 4.24
C ALA A 571 -4.32 -34.34 2.71
N PRO A 572 -3.25 -33.66 2.21
CA PRO A 572 -3.10 -33.34 0.79
C PRO A 572 -2.97 -34.54 -0.17
N ASP A 573 -2.71 -35.74 0.34
CA ASP A 573 -2.74 -36.99 -0.42
C ASP A 573 -4.17 -37.40 -0.82
N LYS A 574 -5.17 -37.04 0.00
CA LYS A 574 -6.56 -37.52 -0.09
C LYS A 574 -7.54 -36.53 -0.72
N ARG A 575 -7.08 -35.31 -1.00
CA ARG A 575 -7.83 -34.26 -1.69
C ARG A 575 -7.06 -33.78 -2.92
N GLN A 576 -7.67 -32.91 -3.70
CA GLN A 576 -7.07 -32.14 -4.77
C GLN A 576 -7.14 -30.66 -4.37
N THR A 577 -6.01 -29.96 -4.43
CA THR A 577 -5.92 -28.53 -4.08
C THR A 577 -5.80 -27.71 -5.36
N LEU A 578 -6.67 -26.70 -5.50
CA LEU A 578 -6.70 -25.76 -6.61
C LEU A 578 -6.40 -24.35 -6.06
N LEU A 579 -5.31 -23.75 -6.50
CA LEU A 579 -4.90 -22.38 -6.16
C LEU A 579 -5.21 -21.48 -7.36
N VAL A 580 -6.01 -20.45 -7.16
CA VAL A 580 -6.54 -19.60 -8.24
C VAL A 580 -6.34 -18.13 -7.85
N SER A 581 -5.77 -17.34 -8.77
CA SER A 581 -5.44 -15.93 -8.52
C SER A 581 -5.62 -15.05 -9.76
N ALA A 582 -5.59 -13.73 -9.58
CA ALA A 582 -5.42 -12.75 -10.65
C ALA A 582 -3.95 -12.60 -11.11
N THR A 583 -3.00 -13.04 -10.29
CA THR A 583 -1.55 -12.89 -10.48
C THR A 583 -0.86 -14.26 -10.44
N ALA A 584 0.27 -14.40 -11.16
CA ALA A 584 1.07 -15.64 -11.19
C ALA A 584 2.34 -15.57 -10.32
N ALA A 585 2.84 -14.36 -10.07
CA ALA A 585 4.05 -14.11 -9.30
C ALA A 585 3.86 -14.50 -7.83
N GLY A 586 4.95 -14.93 -7.17
CA GLY A 586 4.95 -15.36 -5.76
C GLY A 586 4.34 -16.75 -5.54
N LEU A 587 3.09 -16.94 -5.97
CA LEU A 587 2.21 -18.05 -5.62
C LEU A 587 2.84 -19.46 -5.65
N PRO A 588 3.62 -19.88 -6.67
CA PRO A 588 4.25 -21.20 -6.68
C PRO A 588 5.35 -21.36 -5.62
N ARG A 589 6.09 -20.28 -5.34
CA ARG A 589 7.16 -20.26 -4.32
C ARG A 589 6.57 -20.17 -2.92
N GLU A 590 5.52 -19.38 -2.72
CA GLU A 590 4.78 -19.30 -1.45
C GLU A 590 4.13 -20.64 -1.09
N ALA A 591 3.38 -21.24 -2.03
CA ALA A 591 2.78 -22.55 -1.83
C ALA A 591 3.85 -23.63 -1.54
N ALA A 592 4.99 -23.61 -2.24
CA ALA A 592 6.10 -24.53 -1.95
C ALA A 592 6.72 -24.28 -0.56
N SER A 593 6.99 -23.02 -0.20
CA SER A 593 7.58 -22.62 1.07
C SER A 593 6.69 -22.98 2.27
N LEU A 594 5.39 -22.69 2.18
CA LEU A 594 4.41 -22.96 3.24
C LEU A 594 4.18 -24.46 3.46
N ASN A 595 4.36 -25.31 2.44
CA ASN A 595 4.44 -26.77 2.62
C ASN A 595 5.77 -27.19 3.24
N ALA A 596 6.91 -26.76 2.67
CA ALA A 596 8.25 -27.19 3.09
C ALA A 596 8.63 -26.75 4.52
N ALA A 597 8.08 -25.63 4.99
CA ALA A 597 8.18 -25.18 6.39
C ALA A 597 7.25 -25.95 7.35
N GLY A 598 6.38 -26.83 6.85
CA GLY A 598 5.34 -27.51 7.61
C GLY A 598 4.19 -26.60 8.08
N ALA A 599 4.15 -25.34 7.63
CA ALA A 599 3.26 -24.30 8.15
C ALA A 599 1.80 -24.49 7.69
N LEU A 600 1.58 -24.80 6.42
CA LEU A 600 0.26 -25.07 5.84
C LEU A 600 0.33 -26.28 4.90
N PRO A 601 -0.28 -27.44 5.25
CA PRO A 601 -0.31 -28.62 4.38
C PRO A 601 -1.30 -28.41 3.23
N LEU A 602 -0.82 -27.79 2.16
CA LEU A 602 -1.57 -27.41 0.95
C LEU A 602 -1.41 -28.45 -0.18
N LEU A 603 -0.22 -29.02 -0.36
CA LEU A 603 0.13 -29.95 -1.44
C LEU A 603 0.76 -31.24 -0.88
N PRO A 604 0.67 -32.38 -1.59
CA PRO A 604 1.25 -33.65 -1.14
C PRO A 604 2.76 -33.72 -1.39
N GLU A 605 3.51 -34.22 -0.40
CA GLU A 605 4.95 -34.45 -0.50
C GLU A 605 5.30 -35.94 -0.71
N GLY A 606 6.43 -36.19 -1.37
CA GLY A 606 7.03 -37.52 -1.50
C GLY A 606 6.73 -38.28 -2.81
N PRO A 607 7.39 -39.44 -3.01
CA PRO A 607 7.27 -40.23 -4.24
C PRO A 607 5.87 -40.84 -4.38
N GLY A 608 5.09 -40.35 -5.36
CA GLY A 608 3.68 -40.70 -5.56
C GLY A 608 2.71 -39.54 -5.31
N ALA A 609 3.20 -38.34 -4.96
CA ALA A 609 2.41 -37.12 -4.94
C ALA A 609 1.71 -36.84 -6.29
N ARG A 610 0.51 -36.27 -6.23
CA ARG A 610 -0.23 -35.80 -7.42
C ARG A 610 0.55 -34.65 -8.09
N PRO A 611 0.62 -34.58 -9.43
CA PRO A 611 1.26 -33.45 -10.12
C PRO A 611 0.64 -32.10 -9.74
N LEU A 612 1.43 -31.04 -9.86
CA LEU A 612 0.95 -29.66 -9.86
C LEU A 612 1.00 -29.15 -11.30
N ALA A 613 -0.16 -28.88 -11.88
CA ALA A 613 -0.29 -28.20 -13.17
C ALA A 613 -0.30 -26.69 -12.94
N VAL A 614 0.62 -25.97 -13.59
CA VAL A 614 0.64 -24.51 -13.65
C VAL A 614 -0.05 -24.06 -14.95
N VAL A 615 -0.91 -23.06 -14.85
CA VAL A 615 -1.70 -22.48 -15.95
C VAL A 615 -1.62 -20.96 -15.86
N GLU A 616 -1.10 -20.32 -16.90
CA GLU A 616 -0.94 -18.86 -16.99
C GLU A 616 -1.58 -18.36 -18.28
N CYS A 617 -2.51 -17.40 -18.16
CA CYS A 617 -3.34 -16.93 -19.28
C CYS A 617 -3.34 -15.39 -19.35
N VAL A 618 -2.19 -14.83 -19.72
CA VAL A 618 -1.93 -13.38 -19.80
C VAL A 618 -1.14 -13.09 -21.08
N SER A 619 -1.82 -12.85 -22.20
CA SER A 619 -1.19 -12.65 -23.53
C SER A 619 -1.24 -11.21 -24.07
N ASP A 620 -2.34 -10.48 -23.83
CA ASP A 620 -2.61 -9.21 -24.52
C ASP A 620 -2.30 -8.01 -23.63
N GLU A 621 -1.75 -6.92 -24.16
CA GLU A 621 -1.33 -5.77 -23.34
C GLU A 621 -2.53 -5.06 -22.63
N ARG A 622 -3.73 -5.12 -23.22
CA ARG A 622 -4.94 -4.47 -22.71
C ARG A 622 -5.61 -5.25 -21.57
N ARG A 623 -5.79 -4.61 -20.40
CA ARG A 623 -6.46 -5.19 -19.22
C ARG A 623 -7.98 -4.95 -19.20
N THR A 624 -8.49 -4.09 -20.07
CA THR A 624 -9.92 -3.74 -20.19
C THR A 624 -10.61 -4.44 -21.37
N VAL A 625 -11.94 -4.57 -21.32
CA VAL A 625 -12.72 -5.28 -22.35
C VAL A 625 -12.93 -4.41 -23.60
N ALA A 626 -12.82 -5.01 -24.79
CA ALA A 626 -12.87 -4.27 -26.06
C ALA A 626 -14.22 -3.57 -26.37
N SER A 627 -15.31 -3.91 -25.68
CA SER A 627 -16.63 -3.26 -25.82
C SER A 627 -16.81 -2.02 -24.92
N LEU A 628 -15.80 -1.67 -24.12
CA LEU A 628 -15.81 -0.52 -23.21
C LEU A 628 -15.23 0.73 -23.89
N ARG A 629 -16.05 1.78 -24.05
CA ARG A 629 -15.57 3.13 -24.36
C ARG A 629 -15.00 3.76 -23.08
N GLN A 630 -13.80 4.29 -23.17
CA GLN A 630 -13.03 4.87 -22.07
C GLN A 630 -12.64 6.27 -22.49
N GLU A 631 -13.30 7.26 -21.90
CA GLU A 631 -13.26 8.64 -22.35
C GLU A 631 -12.86 9.58 -21.20
N TYR A 632 -12.33 10.77 -21.51
CA TYR A 632 -11.99 11.78 -20.51
C TYR A 632 -12.62 13.15 -20.81
N VAL A 633 -12.68 14.01 -19.80
CA VAL A 633 -13.01 15.44 -19.94
C VAL A 633 -12.01 16.25 -19.13
N MET A 634 -11.25 17.12 -19.79
CA MET A 634 -10.38 18.09 -19.11
C MET A 634 -11.23 19.22 -18.54
N THR A 635 -11.01 19.59 -17.27
CA THR A 635 -11.76 20.65 -16.58
C THR A 635 -10.94 21.27 -15.46
N PRO A 636 -10.84 22.61 -15.36
CA PRO A 636 -10.26 23.26 -14.19
C PRO A 636 -10.94 22.79 -12.90
N SER A 637 -10.17 22.64 -11.81
CA SER A 637 -10.70 22.22 -10.50
C SER A 637 -11.95 22.97 -10.05
N VAL A 638 -12.04 24.27 -10.30
CA VAL A 638 -13.19 25.13 -9.95
C VAL A 638 -14.46 24.84 -10.77
N ALA A 639 -14.32 24.32 -11.99
CA ALA A 639 -15.43 24.03 -12.91
C ALA A 639 -15.91 22.57 -12.83
N LYS A 640 -15.16 21.68 -12.17
CA LYS A 640 -15.36 20.21 -12.13
C LYS A 640 -16.81 19.79 -11.89
N MET A 641 -17.52 20.43 -10.96
CA MET A 641 -18.93 20.14 -10.65
C MET A 641 -19.93 20.61 -11.72
N ALA A 642 -19.65 21.72 -12.42
CA ALA A 642 -20.52 22.22 -13.49
C ALA A 642 -20.37 21.40 -14.78
N VAL A 643 -19.14 21.01 -15.11
CA VAL A 643 -18.82 20.06 -16.19
C VAL A 643 -19.45 18.68 -15.89
N PHE A 644 -19.48 18.26 -14.62
CA PHE A 644 -20.17 17.04 -14.20
C PHE A 644 -21.71 17.13 -14.33
N GLU A 645 -22.36 18.24 -13.96
CA GLU A 645 -23.81 18.42 -14.22
C GLU A 645 -24.10 18.33 -15.73
N GLN A 646 -23.28 18.97 -16.56
CA GLN A 646 -23.37 18.92 -18.03
C GLN A 646 -23.22 17.49 -18.58
N LEU A 647 -22.26 16.71 -18.07
CA LEU A 647 -22.04 15.30 -18.43
C LEU A 647 -23.29 14.46 -18.11
N LEU A 648 -23.87 14.62 -16.92
CA LEU A 648 -25.09 13.91 -16.53
C LEU A 648 -26.31 14.34 -17.38
N LEU A 649 -26.42 15.63 -17.72
CA LEU A 649 -27.48 16.14 -18.61
C LEU A 649 -27.39 15.56 -20.03
N LYS A 650 -26.17 15.34 -20.55
CA LYS A 650 -25.92 14.89 -21.93
C LYS A 650 -25.88 13.37 -22.09
N HIS A 651 -25.33 12.64 -21.12
CA HIS A 651 -25.07 11.19 -21.22
C HIS A 651 -25.59 10.36 -20.04
N GLY A 652 -25.77 10.98 -18.88
CA GLY A 652 -26.38 10.34 -17.70
C GLY A 652 -27.88 10.06 -17.87
N PRO A 653 -28.50 9.44 -16.85
CA PRO A 653 -29.94 9.16 -16.84
C PRO A 653 -30.78 10.43 -16.99
N GLU A 654 -32.04 10.28 -17.40
CA GLU A 654 -32.96 11.42 -17.41
C GLU A 654 -33.25 11.88 -15.96
N PRO A 655 -33.22 13.20 -15.68
CA PRO A 655 -33.79 13.72 -14.45
C PRO A 655 -35.27 13.33 -14.35
N LEU A 656 -35.63 12.55 -13.33
CA LEU A 656 -37.01 12.12 -13.14
C LEU A 656 -37.92 13.27 -12.68
N GLU A 657 -37.36 14.37 -12.17
CA GLU A 657 -38.10 15.59 -11.85
C GLU A 657 -38.87 16.11 -13.07
N GLY A 658 -40.10 16.58 -12.84
CA GLY A 658 -41.02 17.01 -13.90
C GLY A 658 -41.79 15.87 -14.59
N THR A 659 -41.25 14.65 -14.69
CA THR A 659 -41.95 13.49 -15.27
C THR A 659 -43.15 13.05 -14.42
N ALA A 660 -44.15 12.41 -15.03
CA ALA A 660 -45.30 11.87 -14.29
C ALA A 660 -44.89 10.80 -13.25
N SER A 661 -43.96 9.92 -13.61
CA SER A 661 -43.42 8.89 -12.72
C SER A 661 -42.63 9.50 -11.56
N GLY A 662 -41.84 10.54 -11.81
CA GLY A 662 -41.07 11.23 -10.77
C GLY A 662 -41.94 11.97 -9.76
N ARG A 663 -43.04 12.60 -10.19
CA ARG A 663 -44.02 13.22 -9.27
C ARG A 663 -44.68 12.19 -8.38
N ALA A 664 -45.19 11.09 -8.95
CA ALA A 664 -45.76 9.99 -8.17
C ALA A 664 -44.74 9.37 -7.20
N LEU A 665 -43.44 9.36 -7.54
CA LEU A 665 -42.39 8.89 -6.65
C LEU A 665 -42.02 9.90 -5.55
N ALA A 666 -42.10 11.19 -5.82
CA ALA A 666 -41.94 12.24 -4.81
C ALA A 666 -43.11 12.21 -3.80
N GLU A 667 -44.35 12.15 -4.29
CA GLU A 667 -45.57 12.01 -3.47
C GLU A 667 -45.52 10.73 -2.60
N LEU A 668 -45.03 9.61 -3.15
CA LEU A 668 -44.87 8.36 -2.39
C LEU A 668 -43.75 8.44 -1.34
N LYS A 669 -42.64 9.13 -1.63
CA LYS A 669 -41.57 9.39 -0.64
C LYS A 669 -42.07 10.29 0.48
N GLU A 670 -42.75 11.38 0.15
CA GLU A 670 -43.28 12.34 1.12
C GLU A 670 -44.30 11.66 2.05
N ALA A 671 -45.17 10.80 1.52
CA ALA A 671 -46.07 9.98 2.32
C ALA A 671 -45.32 9.00 3.26
N LEU A 672 -44.29 8.31 2.76
CA LEU A 672 -43.50 7.35 3.54
C LEU A 672 -42.64 8.02 4.63
N GLU A 673 -42.12 9.22 4.35
CA GLU A 673 -41.37 10.03 5.32
C GLU A 673 -42.31 10.66 6.35
N GLN A 674 -43.54 11.05 5.98
CA GLN A 674 -44.58 11.45 6.94
C GLN A 674 -45.03 10.29 7.84
N GLU A 675 -45.18 9.07 7.30
CA GLU A 675 -45.51 7.86 8.06
C GLU A 675 -44.38 7.50 9.04
N ARG A 676 -43.13 7.47 8.57
CA ARG A 676 -41.96 7.25 9.42
C ARG A 676 -41.79 8.34 10.48
N ALA A 677 -41.97 9.61 10.14
CA ALA A 677 -41.94 10.70 11.11
C ALA A 677 -43.12 10.64 12.09
N ALA A 678 -44.20 9.91 11.78
CA ALA A 678 -45.27 9.61 12.74
C ALA A 678 -44.92 8.43 13.66
N GLU A 679 -44.23 7.39 13.17
CA GLU A 679 -43.64 6.35 14.03
C GLU A 679 -42.60 6.92 15.00
N GLU A 680 -41.64 7.70 14.51
CA GLU A 680 -40.58 8.30 15.34
C GLU A 680 -41.15 9.26 16.40
N ARG A 681 -42.22 10.02 16.08
CA ARG A 681 -42.99 10.78 17.08
C ARG A 681 -43.81 9.90 18.04
N GLY A 682 -44.32 8.77 17.58
CA GLY A 682 -45.05 7.80 18.40
C GLY A 682 -44.15 7.12 19.44
N ASP A 683 -42.94 6.73 19.05
CA ASP A 683 -41.96 6.14 19.96
C ASP A 683 -41.29 7.19 20.86
N ALA A 684 -41.06 8.42 20.37
CA ALA A 684 -40.69 9.54 21.24
C ALA A 684 -41.78 9.83 22.30
N ALA A 685 -43.07 9.77 21.93
CA ALA A 685 -44.17 9.91 22.88
C ALA A 685 -44.26 8.74 23.89
N ARG A 686 -43.94 7.51 23.48
CA ARG A 686 -43.83 6.35 24.39
C ARG A 686 -42.66 6.49 25.36
N ALA A 687 -41.50 6.95 24.88
CA ALA A 687 -40.34 7.23 25.72
C ALA A 687 -40.63 8.36 26.72
N ALA A 688 -41.25 9.46 26.27
CA ALA A 688 -41.69 10.55 27.15
C ALA A 688 -42.73 10.09 28.18
N ALA A 689 -43.64 9.16 27.82
CA ALA A 689 -44.58 8.56 28.77
C ALA A 689 -43.90 7.66 29.81
N MET A 690 -42.86 6.91 29.43
CA MET A 690 -42.03 6.15 30.37
C MET A 690 -41.27 7.07 31.35
N VAL A 691 -40.67 8.16 30.87
CA VAL A 691 -39.92 9.12 31.71
C VAL A 691 -40.84 9.97 32.59
N GLY A 692 -42.03 10.34 32.10
CA GLY A 692 -43.04 11.08 32.85
C GLY A 692 -43.70 10.26 33.98
N GLY A 693 -43.73 8.93 33.85
CA GLY A 693 -44.31 8.03 34.85
C GLY A 693 -43.63 8.08 36.22
N THR A 694 -42.35 8.48 36.28
CA THR A 694 -41.53 8.41 37.49
C THR A 694 -41.61 9.64 38.40
N LEU A 695 -42.29 10.72 37.99
CA LEU A 695 -42.38 11.98 38.76
C LEU A 695 -43.81 12.34 39.22
N ALA A 696 -44.85 11.69 38.72
CA ALA A 696 -46.25 11.92 39.12
C ALA A 696 -46.72 11.06 40.31
N GLY A 697 -45.79 10.64 41.19
CA GLY A 697 -46.02 9.62 42.23
C GLY A 697 -46.14 10.11 43.68
N ARG A 698 -46.19 11.42 43.96
CA ARG A 698 -46.09 11.93 45.35
C ARG A 698 -46.93 13.17 45.71
N ALA A 699 -48.14 13.30 45.17
CA ALA A 699 -49.12 14.27 45.68
C ALA A 699 -50.59 13.81 45.55
N ALA A 700 -51.40 14.20 46.54
CA ALA A 700 -52.86 14.33 46.51
C ALA A 700 -53.75 13.11 46.14
N THR A 701 -54.09 12.31 47.17
CA THR A 701 -55.48 11.81 47.32
C THR A 701 -56.01 12.08 48.73
N ARG A 702 -56.97 13.00 48.86
CA ARG A 702 -57.84 13.13 50.05
C ARG A 702 -59.29 13.30 49.58
N HIS A 703 -60.15 12.42 50.07
CA HIS A 703 -61.63 12.46 49.98
C HIS A 703 -62.26 12.31 48.58
N ALA A 704 -63.40 11.61 48.42
CA ALA A 704 -64.05 10.68 49.36
C ALA A 704 -65.05 9.72 48.69
N ALA A 705 -64.86 8.42 48.94
CA ALA A 705 -65.87 7.36 49.06
C ALA A 705 -65.13 6.11 49.61
N GLY A 706 -65.70 5.22 50.43
CA GLY A 706 -67.01 5.24 51.07
C GLY A 706 -67.48 3.79 51.31
N ASP A 707 -67.14 3.23 52.49
CA ASP A 707 -67.31 1.81 52.89
C ASP A 707 -66.49 0.79 52.04
N SER A 708 -66.06 -0.39 52.54
CA SER A 708 -66.27 -1.02 53.86
C SER A 708 -65.14 -2.00 54.27
N VAL A 709 -64.86 -2.08 55.59
CA VAL A 709 -64.59 -3.29 56.41
C VAL A 709 -63.32 -4.17 56.16
N ALA A 710 -62.41 -4.09 57.17
CA ALA A 710 -61.64 -5.17 57.85
C ALA A 710 -60.34 -5.82 57.28
N VAL A 711 -59.30 -5.80 58.14
CA VAL A 711 -58.28 -6.85 58.48
C VAL A 711 -57.34 -7.34 57.34
N GLY A 712 -56.03 -7.50 57.54
CA GLY A 712 -55.14 -7.24 58.70
C GLY A 712 -53.82 -8.03 58.56
N ASP A 713 -52.83 -7.72 59.42
CA ASP A 713 -51.70 -8.59 59.87
C ASP A 713 -50.66 -9.03 58.79
N ASP A 714 -49.37 -9.33 59.04
CA ASP A 714 -48.48 -9.07 60.20
C ASP A 714 -46.96 -9.16 59.83
N ASP A 715 -46.17 -8.33 60.51
CA ASP A 715 -44.83 -8.50 61.16
C ASP A 715 -43.50 -9.04 60.53
N GLU A 716 -42.38 -8.61 61.17
CA GLU A 716 -40.94 -9.02 61.20
C GLU A 716 -40.14 -9.28 59.87
N GLY A 717 -38.81 -9.13 59.76
CA GLY A 717 -37.68 -8.69 60.63
C GLY A 717 -36.35 -9.28 60.06
N VAL A 718 -35.08 -8.92 60.37
CA VAL A 718 -34.36 -7.88 61.15
C VAL A 718 -32.84 -8.25 61.04
N ALA A 719 -31.93 -7.28 61.31
CA ALA A 719 -30.48 -7.42 61.65
C ALA A 719 -29.39 -7.66 60.56
N ALA A 720 -28.10 -7.27 60.74
CA ALA A 720 -27.45 -6.15 61.49
C ALA A 720 -25.90 -6.15 61.32
N ASP A 721 -25.23 -5.03 61.71
CA ASP A 721 -23.82 -4.86 62.19
C ASP A 721 -22.62 -5.13 61.23
N SER A 722 -21.43 -4.51 61.35
CA SER A 722 -20.88 -3.29 62.02
C SER A 722 -19.42 -3.04 61.49
N ASP A 723 -18.61 -2.00 61.80
CA ASP A 723 -18.73 -0.76 62.61
C ASP A 723 -18.62 0.52 61.72
N ASP A 724 -17.64 1.46 61.68
CA ASP A 724 -16.37 1.80 62.40
C ASP A 724 -16.04 3.32 62.15
N GLU A 725 -14.98 3.92 62.76
CA GLU A 725 -14.73 5.40 62.81
C GLU A 725 -13.44 5.93 62.10
N LEU A 726 -13.42 7.23 61.70
CA LEU A 726 -12.59 8.32 62.32
C LEU A 726 -12.55 9.66 61.53
N GLU A 727 -12.25 10.76 62.25
CA GLU A 727 -12.31 12.17 61.77
C GLU A 727 -10.92 12.84 61.55
N ALA A 728 -10.89 13.91 60.73
CA ALA A 728 -9.99 15.07 60.85
C ALA A 728 -10.57 16.29 60.09
N SER A 729 -10.19 17.52 60.44
CA SER A 729 -10.89 18.78 60.07
C SER A 729 -9.94 19.91 59.60
N GLU A 730 -10.49 21.14 59.47
CA GLU A 730 -9.84 22.44 59.15
C GLU A 730 -9.56 22.73 57.66
N ASP A 731 -9.73 23.95 57.12
CA ASP A 731 -10.75 24.99 57.36
C ASP A 731 -10.75 26.03 56.20
N ASP A 732 -11.78 26.91 56.15
CA ASP A 732 -11.91 28.24 55.50
C ASP A 732 -10.81 28.81 54.53
N SER A 733 -11.10 29.60 53.47
CA SER A 733 -12.29 30.41 53.15
C SER A 733 -12.27 31.01 51.71
N HIS A 734 -13.42 31.59 51.30
CA HIS A 734 -13.67 32.73 50.37
C HIS A 734 -12.45 33.53 49.84
N GLY A 735 -12.35 34.02 48.60
CA GLY A 735 -13.30 34.08 47.46
C GLY A 735 -13.76 35.52 47.15
N ASP A 736 -13.43 36.08 45.96
CA ASP A 736 -14.02 37.31 45.40
C ASP A 736 -13.78 37.44 43.86
N SER A 737 -14.39 38.45 43.19
CA SER A 737 -14.54 38.55 41.72
C SER A 737 -14.09 39.87 41.05
N ASP A 738 -13.90 39.81 39.73
CA ASP A 738 -13.98 40.88 38.70
C ASP A 738 -13.22 42.22 38.84
N SER A 739 -12.43 42.58 37.81
CA SER A 739 -12.59 43.83 37.02
C SER A 739 -11.64 43.92 35.81
N GLU A 740 -11.99 44.77 34.84
CA GLU A 740 -11.30 44.95 33.55
C GLU A 740 -10.35 46.18 33.52
N MET A 741 -9.53 46.25 32.45
CA MET A 741 -8.97 47.47 31.83
C MET A 741 -7.93 48.32 32.60
N GLY A 742 -6.79 48.57 31.98
CA GLY A 742 -5.80 49.56 32.41
C GLY A 742 -4.58 49.59 31.49
N ASP A 743 -4.31 50.73 30.84
CA ASP A 743 -3.29 50.90 29.80
C ASP A 743 -2.12 51.82 30.25
N ALA A 744 -1.05 51.82 29.45
CA ALA A 744 -0.03 52.88 29.30
C ALA A 744 1.14 53.04 30.32
N LEU A 745 2.34 52.76 29.79
CA LEU A 745 3.60 53.55 29.89
C LEU A 745 4.37 53.68 31.23
N VAL A 746 5.68 53.35 31.19
CA VAL A 746 6.83 54.31 31.31
C VAL A 746 8.16 53.57 31.02
N ALA A 747 9.21 54.30 30.63
CA ALA A 747 10.42 53.79 29.95
C ALA A 747 11.70 53.68 30.81
N GLY A 748 12.72 53.03 30.22
CA GLY A 748 14.11 52.89 30.68
C GLY A 748 14.74 51.66 30.00
N ALA A 749 15.39 51.74 28.83
CA ALA A 749 16.64 52.45 28.49
C ALA A 749 17.89 51.80 29.11
N ASP A 750 18.71 51.16 28.26
CA ASP A 750 20.13 51.48 28.00
C ASP A 750 20.58 50.73 26.73
N ASP A 751 21.60 51.24 26.04
CA ASP A 751 21.97 50.86 24.66
C ASP A 751 23.12 49.83 24.57
N GLU A 752 23.29 49.18 23.41
CA GLU A 752 24.58 49.17 22.69
C GLU A 752 24.37 48.80 21.20
N GLU A 753 25.15 49.42 20.31
CA GLU A 753 25.03 49.35 18.84
C GLU A 753 26.07 48.39 18.22
N ASP A 754 25.79 47.87 17.02
CA ASP A 754 26.76 47.81 15.90
C ASP A 754 25.98 47.53 14.58
N ALA A 755 26.54 47.92 13.42
CA ALA A 755 25.81 48.09 12.16
C ALA A 755 26.50 47.43 10.92
N GLU A 756 26.21 47.95 9.70
CA GLU A 756 26.69 47.56 8.35
C GLU A 756 25.95 46.37 7.66
N ASP A 757 25.56 46.42 6.36
CA ASP A 757 25.21 47.58 5.50
C ASP A 757 24.44 47.18 4.18
N GLU A 758 23.82 48.18 3.54
CA GLU A 758 23.40 48.37 2.11
C GLU A 758 22.77 47.27 1.20
N GLY A 759 21.82 47.70 0.33
CA GLY A 759 21.37 47.02 -0.91
C GLY A 759 19.93 46.48 -0.90
N GLU A 760 18.86 47.28 -1.00
CA GLU A 760 18.33 47.98 -2.22
C GLU A 760 17.93 47.03 -3.38
N ASP A 761 16.60 46.80 -3.56
CA ASP A 761 15.82 47.40 -4.65
C ASP A 761 14.33 46.93 -4.58
N GLU A 762 13.39 47.89 -4.49
CA GLU A 762 11.94 47.67 -4.63
C GLU A 762 11.43 48.53 -5.81
N GLU A 763 10.81 47.92 -6.82
CA GLU A 763 10.07 48.63 -7.88
C GLU A 763 8.58 48.29 -7.77
N GLU A 764 7.80 49.23 -7.21
CA GLU A 764 6.36 49.35 -7.48
C GLU A 764 6.20 50.11 -8.80
N ASP A 765 5.34 49.65 -9.72
CA ASP A 765 4.88 50.47 -10.86
C ASP A 765 3.43 50.13 -11.23
N GLU A 766 2.74 51.11 -11.82
CA GLU A 766 1.29 51.33 -11.67
C GLU A 766 0.38 50.54 -12.65
N GLU A 767 -0.94 50.52 -12.36
CA GLU A 767 -1.98 49.99 -13.26
C GLU A 767 -2.27 50.99 -14.41
N GLU A 768 -2.19 50.55 -15.68
CA GLU A 768 -2.81 51.26 -16.82
C GLU A 768 -3.78 50.32 -17.58
N ASP A 769 -5.04 50.75 -17.70
CA ASP A 769 -6.06 50.12 -18.56
C ASP A 769 -5.86 50.53 -20.03
N GLU A 770 -5.70 49.58 -20.96
CA GLU A 770 -5.92 49.83 -22.39
C GLU A 770 -7.00 48.89 -22.98
N GLU A 771 -8.05 49.52 -23.53
CA GLU A 771 -9.11 48.86 -24.31
C GLU A 771 -8.65 48.73 -25.78
N GLU A 772 -8.71 47.53 -26.38
CA GLU A 772 -8.67 47.38 -27.84
C GLU A 772 -9.89 46.58 -28.37
N GLU A 773 -10.38 47.00 -29.54
CA GLU A 773 -11.72 46.67 -30.07
C GLU A 773 -11.77 45.42 -30.96
N GLU A 774 -12.98 44.86 -31.14
CA GLU A 774 -13.28 43.86 -32.17
C GLU A 774 -13.16 44.47 -33.58
N VAL A 775 -12.41 43.83 -34.49
CA VAL A 775 -12.50 44.08 -35.94
C VAL A 775 -12.52 42.75 -36.70
N ASP A 776 -13.58 42.58 -37.50
CA ASP A 776 -13.86 41.43 -38.37
C ASP A 776 -13.20 41.58 -39.78
N ASP A 777 -13.42 40.60 -40.65
CA ASP A 777 -13.20 40.63 -42.12
C ASP A 777 -11.74 40.72 -42.65
N GLU A 778 -11.19 39.61 -43.17
CA GLU A 778 -11.22 39.27 -44.61
C GLU A 778 -10.36 38.00 -44.90
N ALA A 779 -10.61 37.33 -46.04
CA ALA A 779 -9.88 36.12 -46.46
C ALA A 779 -9.58 36.13 -47.96
N GLU A 780 -8.39 35.68 -48.36
CA GLU A 780 -8.09 35.25 -49.74
C GLU A 780 -6.92 34.23 -49.78
N ASP A 781 -6.83 33.46 -50.86
CA ASP A 781 -5.98 32.27 -50.99
C ASP A 781 -4.51 32.55 -51.39
N GLU A 782 -3.60 31.61 -51.12
CA GLU A 782 -2.62 31.19 -52.15
C GLU A 782 -2.07 29.76 -51.93
N GLU A 783 -1.93 28.98 -53.00
CA GLU A 783 -1.26 27.66 -53.03
C GLU A 783 0.22 27.82 -53.41
N ASP A 784 1.17 27.11 -52.77
CA ASP A 784 2.12 26.31 -53.58
C ASP A 784 2.82 25.13 -52.85
N ARG A 785 3.23 24.18 -53.70
CA ARG A 785 3.61 22.77 -53.58
C ARG A 785 4.87 22.41 -52.78
N ALA A 786 4.97 21.09 -52.58
CA ALA A 786 6.18 20.24 -52.57
C ALA A 786 6.89 20.00 -51.21
N SER A 787 7.41 18.80 -50.91
CA SER A 787 7.23 17.47 -51.55
C SER A 787 7.79 16.35 -50.67
N ALA A 788 7.08 15.22 -50.57
CA ALA A 788 7.60 14.00 -49.94
C ALA A 788 8.28 13.05 -50.96
N PRO A 789 9.27 12.23 -50.56
CA PRO A 789 9.78 11.11 -51.34
C PRO A 789 9.03 9.80 -51.02
N ASP A 790 8.95 8.93 -52.03
CA ASP A 790 8.05 7.77 -52.11
C ASP A 790 8.55 6.47 -51.44
N ALA A 791 7.56 5.65 -51.01
CA ALA A 791 7.51 4.18 -51.16
C ALA A 791 8.45 3.27 -50.31
N PRO A 792 8.11 1.95 -50.13
CA PRO A 792 7.04 1.20 -50.79
C PRO A 792 5.99 0.50 -49.88
N ALA A 793 4.79 0.30 -50.43
CA ALA A 793 3.75 -0.57 -49.88
C ALA A 793 4.00 -2.06 -50.23
N GLY A 794 3.47 -3.01 -49.42
CA GLY A 794 3.82 -4.42 -49.63
C GLY A 794 3.03 -5.55 -48.94
N ALA A 795 1.92 -5.31 -48.22
CA ALA A 795 1.01 -6.39 -47.78
C ALA A 795 -0.37 -5.85 -47.36
N ALA A 796 -1.46 -6.55 -47.71
CA ALA A 796 -2.81 -6.20 -47.25
C ALA A 796 -3.68 -7.45 -47.06
N SER A 797 -4.28 -7.59 -45.87
CA SER A 797 -5.65 -8.08 -45.61
C SER A 797 -5.82 -8.40 -44.12
N GLY A 798 -6.88 -7.90 -43.47
CA GLY A 798 -7.19 -8.30 -42.08
C GLY A 798 -7.89 -7.26 -41.19
N ALA A 799 -8.23 -6.07 -41.68
CA ALA A 799 -8.90 -5.05 -40.87
C ALA A 799 -10.34 -5.45 -40.48
N ALA A 800 -10.71 -5.19 -39.22
CA ALA A 800 -12.08 -5.27 -38.74
C ALA A 800 -12.99 -4.21 -39.41
N PRO A 801 -14.31 -4.43 -39.52
CA PRO A 801 -15.22 -3.48 -40.15
C PRO A 801 -15.27 -2.16 -39.36
N GLY A 802 -15.26 -1.04 -40.08
CA GLY A 802 -15.20 0.31 -39.49
C GLY A 802 -16.48 0.72 -38.78
N LEU A 803 -16.32 1.47 -37.68
CA LEU A 803 -17.39 2.18 -36.98
C LEU A 803 -17.41 3.64 -37.45
N ALA A 804 -18.13 3.89 -38.54
CA ALA A 804 -18.30 5.23 -39.11
C ALA A 804 -19.76 5.44 -39.55
N ASP A 805 -20.67 5.49 -38.57
CA ASP A 805 -22.05 5.97 -38.69
C ASP A 805 -22.49 6.48 -37.29
N GLU A 806 -23.05 7.68 -37.21
CA GLU A 806 -23.52 8.26 -35.95
C GLU A 806 -24.94 7.79 -35.58
N GLU A 807 -25.05 6.62 -34.95
CA GLU A 807 -26.24 6.35 -34.13
C GLU A 807 -26.23 7.23 -32.87
N PRO A 808 -27.33 7.96 -32.55
CA PRO A 808 -27.40 8.78 -31.35
C PRO A 808 -27.41 7.88 -30.11
N LEU A 809 -26.31 7.86 -29.35
CA LEU A 809 -26.16 7.02 -28.16
C LEU A 809 -27.29 7.26 -27.15
N MET A 810 -28.10 6.22 -26.94
CA MET A 810 -29.14 6.17 -25.91
C MET A 810 -28.56 6.51 -24.53
N ARG A 811 -29.21 7.45 -23.82
CA ARG A 811 -28.81 7.87 -22.46
C ARG A 811 -28.71 6.69 -21.49
N ALA A 812 -27.71 6.72 -20.62
CA ALA A 812 -27.47 5.63 -19.67
C ALA A 812 -28.60 5.55 -18.62
N LYS A 813 -29.30 4.41 -18.55
CA LYS A 813 -30.42 4.21 -17.62
C LYS A 813 -30.04 4.25 -16.13
N ALA A 814 -28.78 3.97 -15.83
CA ALA A 814 -28.19 4.05 -14.50
C ALA A 814 -26.72 4.46 -14.61
N CYS A 815 -26.25 5.25 -13.64
CA CYS A 815 -24.91 5.80 -13.55
C CYS A 815 -24.31 5.51 -12.17
N ILE A 816 -23.03 5.13 -12.12
CA ILE A 816 -22.24 5.14 -10.87
C ILE A 816 -21.15 6.22 -10.97
N VAL A 817 -20.85 6.84 -9.84
CA VAL A 817 -19.88 7.93 -9.69
C VAL A 817 -18.88 7.52 -8.61
N PHE A 818 -17.59 7.50 -8.94
CA PHE A 818 -16.52 7.12 -8.02
C PHE A 818 -15.71 8.34 -7.56
N CYS A 819 -15.68 8.58 -6.25
CA CYS A 819 -14.92 9.65 -5.60
C CYS A 819 -13.78 9.06 -4.75
N GLY A 820 -12.69 9.81 -4.59
CA GLY A 820 -11.54 9.41 -3.77
C GLY A 820 -11.89 9.23 -2.30
N THR A 821 -12.44 10.27 -1.65
CA THR A 821 -12.73 10.27 -0.21
C THR A 821 -14.21 10.08 0.14
N VAL A 822 -14.45 9.73 1.40
CA VAL A 822 -15.79 9.74 2.03
C VAL A 822 -16.42 11.15 1.96
N ARG A 823 -15.60 12.19 2.14
CA ARG A 823 -16.03 13.59 2.15
C ARG A 823 -16.54 14.03 0.78
N GLU A 824 -15.81 13.70 -0.28
CA GLU A 824 -16.22 13.98 -1.67
C GLU A 824 -17.44 13.14 -2.06
N CYS A 825 -17.46 11.84 -1.75
CA CYS A 825 -18.61 10.98 -2.01
C CYS A 825 -19.92 11.56 -1.43
N GLN A 826 -19.88 12.09 -0.21
CA GLN A 826 -21.02 12.73 0.41
C GLN A 826 -21.30 14.13 -0.19
N LEU A 827 -20.27 14.97 -0.39
CA LEU A 827 -20.41 16.31 -0.96
C LEU A 827 -21.01 16.29 -2.38
N VAL A 828 -20.52 15.40 -3.23
CA VAL A 828 -21.02 15.20 -4.59
C VAL A 828 -22.47 14.72 -4.56
N SER A 829 -22.81 13.76 -3.68
CA SER A 829 -24.19 13.29 -3.54
C SER A 829 -25.16 14.38 -3.06
N GLU A 830 -24.82 15.18 -2.05
CA GLU A 830 -25.71 16.25 -1.58
C GLU A 830 -25.80 17.41 -2.59
N SER A 831 -24.69 17.75 -3.27
CA SER A 831 -24.69 18.76 -4.34
C SER A 831 -25.59 18.34 -5.50
N LEU A 832 -25.50 17.08 -5.93
CA LEU A 832 -26.37 16.54 -6.97
C LEU A 832 -27.86 16.59 -6.57
N ARG A 833 -28.22 16.25 -5.32
CA ARG A 833 -29.61 16.39 -4.85
C ARG A 833 -30.11 17.82 -4.92
N GLU A 834 -29.32 18.79 -4.46
CA GLU A 834 -29.67 20.22 -4.52
C GLU A 834 -29.74 20.76 -5.96
N LEU A 835 -29.10 20.08 -6.93
CA LEU A 835 -29.22 20.37 -8.35
C LEU A 835 -30.44 19.72 -9.04
N GLY A 836 -31.18 18.84 -8.36
CA GLY A 836 -32.39 18.14 -8.87
C GLY A 836 -32.20 16.64 -9.18
N TRP A 837 -31.05 16.05 -8.83
CA TRP A 837 -30.75 14.64 -9.17
C TRP A 837 -31.15 13.66 -8.06
N LEU A 838 -31.87 12.60 -8.44
CA LEU A 838 -32.15 11.47 -7.57
C LEU A 838 -30.90 10.61 -7.36
N THR A 839 -30.12 10.94 -6.33
CA THR A 839 -28.88 10.24 -5.96
C THR A 839 -28.86 9.76 -4.50
N ASP A 840 -28.09 8.70 -4.24
CA ASP A 840 -27.76 8.24 -2.88
C ASP A 840 -26.25 7.91 -2.76
N ALA A 841 -25.75 7.90 -1.52
CA ALA A 841 -24.32 7.80 -1.22
C ALA A 841 -23.92 6.45 -0.62
N LEU A 842 -22.74 5.95 -0.99
CA LEU A 842 -22.23 4.63 -0.61
C LEU A 842 -20.75 4.71 -0.21
N HIS A 843 -20.51 4.96 1.09
CA HIS A 843 -19.18 5.11 1.69
C HIS A 843 -19.06 4.29 3.00
N SER A 844 -17.87 4.25 3.62
CA SER A 844 -17.61 3.51 4.88
C SER A 844 -18.47 3.99 6.05
N ALA A 845 -18.41 5.29 6.37
CA ALA A 845 -19.13 5.93 7.46
C ALA A 845 -20.68 5.89 7.33
N ALA A 846 -21.22 5.36 6.24
CA ALA A 846 -22.64 5.05 6.13
C ALA A 846 -22.92 3.71 6.83
N GLY A 847 -23.67 3.74 7.93
CA GLY A 847 -24.07 2.54 8.66
C GLY A 847 -24.70 1.47 7.76
N GLN A 848 -24.45 0.19 8.07
CA GLN A 848 -24.70 -0.94 7.15
C GLN A 848 -26.14 -0.98 6.56
N GLN A 849 -27.16 -0.68 7.37
CA GLN A 849 -28.55 -0.60 6.89
C GLN A 849 -28.74 0.50 5.82
N LYS A 850 -28.07 1.65 5.97
CA LYS A 850 -28.13 2.79 5.04
C LYS A 850 -27.46 2.43 3.70
N ARG A 851 -26.30 1.75 3.74
CA ARG A 851 -25.61 1.20 2.54
C ARG A 851 -26.50 0.19 1.79
N LEU A 852 -27.11 -0.75 2.51
CA LEU A 852 -28.02 -1.74 1.92
C LEU A 852 -29.27 -1.08 1.32
N ALA A 853 -29.81 -0.05 1.96
CA ALA A 853 -30.95 0.72 1.44
C ALA A 853 -30.57 1.51 0.16
N ALA A 854 -29.41 2.16 0.11
CA ALA A 854 -28.92 2.85 -1.08
C ALA A 854 -28.79 1.89 -2.28
N LEU A 855 -28.20 0.71 -2.08
CA LEU A 855 -28.10 -0.34 -3.09
C LEU A 855 -29.48 -0.85 -3.54
N ALA A 856 -30.43 -1.01 -2.62
CA ALA A 856 -31.78 -1.44 -2.95
C ALA A 856 -32.54 -0.40 -3.80
N LYS A 857 -32.40 0.89 -3.49
CA LYS A 857 -32.92 2.00 -4.31
C LYS A 857 -32.29 2.02 -5.70
N PHE A 858 -30.97 1.81 -5.79
CA PHE A 858 -30.24 1.80 -7.06
C PHE A 858 -30.66 0.62 -7.96
N ARG A 859 -30.66 -0.60 -7.41
CA ARG A 859 -31.10 -1.84 -8.10
C ARG A 859 -32.56 -1.80 -8.57
N SER A 860 -33.42 -1.01 -7.92
CA SER A 860 -34.83 -0.84 -8.30
C SER A 860 -35.09 0.37 -9.21
N GLY A 861 -34.08 1.17 -9.54
CA GLY A 861 -34.22 2.37 -10.36
C GLY A 861 -34.88 3.57 -9.66
N LEU A 862 -35.15 3.48 -8.35
CA LEU A 862 -35.65 4.58 -7.52
C LEU A 862 -34.64 5.73 -7.37
N VAL A 863 -33.37 5.40 -7.61
CA VAL A 863 -32.20 6.26 -7.61
C VAL A 863 -31.37 5.83 -8.83
N PRO A 864 -31.35 6.60 -9.93
CA PRO A 864 -30.59 6.24 -11.13
C PRO A 864 -29.11 6.68 -11.10
N VAL A 865 -28.69 7.49 -10.11
CA VAL A 865 -27.28 7.88 -9.89
C VAL A 865 -26.84 7.39 -8.51
N LEU A 866 -25.71 6.69 -8.43
CA LEU A 866 -25.11 6.24 -7.17
C LEU A 866 -23.72 6.83 -7.03
N VAL A 867 -23.45 7.55 -5.94
CA VAL A 867 -22.10 8.06 -5.62
C VAL A 867 -21.45 7.13 -4.61
N ALA A 868 -20.22 6.70 -4.87
CA ALA A 868 -19.53 5.69 -4.06
C ALA A 868 -18.03 5.93 -3.91
N THR A 869 -17.43 5.36 -2.86
CA THR A 869 -15.98 5.16 -2.75
C THR A 869 -15.59 3.71 -3.06
N ASP A 870 -14.36 3.47 -3.51
CA ASP A 870 -13.89 2.12 -3.90
C ASP A 870 -14.03 1.11 -2.76
N VAL A 871 -13.59 1.46 -1.55
CA VAL A 871 -13.72 0.63 -0.33
C VAL A 871 -15.18 0.22 -0.06
N ALA A 872 -16.13 1.10 -0.35
CA ALA A 872 -17.54 0.83 -0.09
C ALA A 872 -18.25 0.08 -1.24
N ALA A 873 -17.73 0.17 -2.48
CA ALA A 873 -18.23 -0.49 -3.69
C ALA A 873 -17.58 -1.87 -3.98
N ARG A 874 -16.36 -2.11 -3.48
CA ARG A 874 -15.69 -3.42 -3.50
C ARG A 874 -16.55 -4.47 -2.81
N GLY A 875 -16.53 -5.69 -3.35
CA GLY A 875 -17.37 -6.81 -2.91
C GLY A 875 -18.88 -6.67 -3.19
N LEU A 876 -19.39 -5.48 -3.50
CA LEU A 876 -20.81 -5.32 -3.80
C LEU A 876 -21.15 -5.73 -5.24
N ASP A 877 -22.19 -6.55 -5.36
CA ASP A 877 -22.95 -6.76 -6.59
C ASP A 877 -23.73 -5.47 -6.91
N ILE A 878 -23.03 -4.56 -7.58
CA ILE A 878 -23.59 -3.36 -8.18
C ILE A 878 -24.12 -3.78 -9.56
N PRO A 879 -25.40 -3.54 -9.88
CA PRO A 879 -25.98 -3.93 -11.16
C PRO A 879 -25.24 -3.26 -12.33
N GLU A 880 -25.26 -3.90 -13.50
CA GLU A 880 -24.63 -3.35 -14.71
C GLU A 880 -25.17 -1.95 -15.02
N VAL A 881 -24.26 -0.96 -14.99
CA VAL A 881 -24.58 0.45 -15.29
C VAL A 881 -24.32 0.77 -16.76
N GLY A 882 -25.03 1.74 -17.31
CA GLY A 882 -24.76 2.24 -18.67
C GLY A 882 -23.61 3.24 -18.72
N LEU A 883 -23.33 3.90 -17.58
CA LEU A 883 -22.30 4.92 -17.43
C LEU A 883 -21.55 4.72 -16.09
N VAL A 884 -20.23 4.72 -16.16
CA VAL A 884 -19.32 4.93 -15.03
C VAL A 884 -18.73 6.33 -15.15
N VAL A 885 -18.71 7.09 -14.06
CA VAL A 885 -17.96 8.35 -13.97
C VAL A 885 -16.90 8.21 -12.88
N ASN A 886 -15.63 8.40 -13.23
CA ASN A 886 -14.59 8.70 -12.26
C ASN A 886 -14.70 10.21 -11.98
N TRP A 887 -15.26 10.57 -10.82
CA TRP A 887 -15.28 11.95 -10.37
C TRP A 887 -13.86 12.39 -10.00
N ASP A 888 -13.09 11.52 -9.35
CA ASP A 888 -11.63 11.61 -9.25
C ASP A 888 -11.04 10.32 -9.84
N LEU A 889 -9.84 10.36 -10.42
CA LEU A 889 -9.13 9.12 -10.77
C LEU A 889 -8.69 8.36 -9.50
N PRO A 890 -8.64 7.02 -9.54
CA PRO A 890 -8.08 6.26 -8.42
C PRO A 890 -6.56 6.45 -8.39
N ARG A 891 -6.00 6.59 -7.18
CA ARG A 891 -4.53 6.62 -6.98
C ARG A 891 -3.85 5.31 -7.35
N VAL A 892 -4.59 4.19 -7.33
CA VAL A 892 -4.10 2.85 -7.66
C VAL A 892 -4.69 2.41 -9.01
N PRO A 893 -3.90 2.22 -10.08
CA PRO A 893 -4.41 1.92 -11.41
C PRO A 893 -5.22 0.61 -11.54
N GLU A 894 -4.95 -0.40 -10.69
CA GLU A 894 -5.82 -1.58 -10.48
C GLU A 894 -7.29 -1.19 -10.35
N ASP A 895 -7.59 -0.17 -9.55
CA ASP A 895 -8.95 0.23 -9.26
C ASP A 895 -9.62 0.95 -10.42
N TYR A 896 -8.86 1.57 -11.33
CA TYR A 896 -9.44 2.10 -12.57
C TYR A 896 -10.15 0.96 -13.33
N VAL A 897 -9.47 -0.18 -13.50
CA VAL A 897 -10.05 -1.38 -14.13
C VAL A 897 -11.21 -1.96 -13.31
N HIS A 898 -11.14 -1.93 -11.96
CA HIS A 898 -12.25 -2.38 -11.10
C HIS A 898 -13.50 -1.47 -11.14
N ARG A 899 -13.31 -0.17 -11.38
CA ARG A 899 -14.37 0.84 -11.53
C ARG A 899 -15.00 0.80 -12.91
N VAL A 900 -14.20 0.89 -13.98
CA VAL A 900 -14.75 0.87 -15.36
C VAL A 900 -15.33 -0.50 -15.71
N GLY A 901 -14.79 -1.57 -15.13
CA GLY A 901 -15.35 -2.93 -15.17
C GLY A 901 -16.71 -3.10 -14.47
N ARG A 902 -17.40 -2.02 -14.06
CA ARG A 902 -18.81 -2.02 -13.60
C ARG A 902 -19.81 -1.85 -14.75
N THR A 903 -19.35 -1.39 -15.92
CA THR A 903 -20.12 -1.42 -17.18
C THR A 903 -19.49 -2.43 -18.17
N ALA A 904 -20.01 -2.50 -19.40
CA ALA A 904 -19.53 -3.37 -20.48
C ALA A 904 -19.39 -4.87 -20.13
N ARG A 905 -20.32 -5.44 -19.37
CA ARG A 905 -20.28 -6.87 -18.98
C ARG A 905 -21.02 -7.73 -20.02
N ALA A 906 -20.76 -9.04 -20.00
CA ALA A 906 -21.44 -10.04 -20.84
C ALA A 906 -21.55 -9.67 -22.35
N GLN A 907 -20.46 -9.15 -22.92
CA GLN A 907 -20.34 -8.66 -24.31
C GLN A 907 -21.28 -7.51 -24.71
N ARG A 908 -21.79 -6.74 -23.74
CA ARG A 908 -22.46 -5.46 -24.00
C ARG A 908 -21.45 -4.33 -24.16
N GLY A 909 -21.85 -3.29 -24.88
CA GLY A 909 -21.16 -2.01 -24.88
C GLY A 909 -21.37 -1.26 -23.56
N GLY A 910 -20.38 -0.50 -23.13
CA GLY A 910 -20.45 0.36 -21.95
C GLY A 910 -19.58 1.61 -22.10
N ARG A 911 -19.82 2.61 -21.25
CA ARG A 911 -19.10 3.89 -21.25
C ARG A 911 -18.56 4.21 -19.86
N ALA A 912 -17.27 4.51 -19.78
CA ALA A 912 -16.62 5.10 -18.62
C ALA A 912 -16.05 6.47 -19.00
N VAL A 913 -16.32 7.49 -18.18
CA VAL A 913 -15.78 8.84 -18.37
C VAL A 913 -14.99 9.26 -17.12
N SER A 914 -13.78 9.80 -17.30
CA SER A 914 -13.00 10.40 -16.22
C SER A 914 -13.01 11.92 -16.29
N LEU A 915 -13.24 12.58 -15.15
CA LEU A 915 -13.03 14.02 -15.01
C LEU A 915 -11.57 14.27 -14.61
N ILE A 916 -10.84 15.01 -15.45
CA ILE A 916 -9.41 15.26 -15.31
C ILE A 916 -9.21 16.75 -15.02
N THR A 917 -8.59 17.06 -13.89
CA THR A 917 -8.11 18.41 -13.57
C THR A 917 -6.65 18.58 -13.96
N GLU A 918 -6.14 19.80 -13.85
CA GLU A 918 -4.73 20.15 -13.99
C GLU A 918 -3.78 19.34 -13.06
N ARG A 919 -4.32 18.62 -12.06
CA ARG A 919 -3.59 17.79 -11.09
C ARG A 919 -3.65 16.29 -11.41
N ASP A 920 -4.58 15.86 -12.26
CA ASP A 920 -4.90 14.45 -12.49
C ASP A 920 -4.10 13.81 -13.64
N VAL A 921 -3.24 14.57 -14.34
CA VAL A 921 -2.51 14.12 -15.55
C VAL A 921 -1.61 12.90 -15.29
N ALA A 922 -0.90 12.87 -14.16
CA ALA A 922 -0.08 11.71 -13.79
C ALA A 922 -0.94 10.46 -13.50
N LEU A 923 -2.10 10.64 -12.86
CA LEU A 923 -3.05 9.56 -12.61
C LEU A 923 -3.70 9.06 -13.90
N LEU A 924 -3.94 9.94 -14.88
CA LEU A 924 -4.48 9.59 -16.19
C LEU A 924 -3.54 8.61 -16.90
N HIS A 925 -2.27 8.99 -17.08
CA HIS A 925 -1.29 8.12 -17.74
C HIS A 925 -1.03 6.81 -16.98
N ALA A 926 -1.02 6.83 -15.65
CA ALA A 926 -0.93 5.60 -14.85
C ALA A 926 -2.14 4.67 -15.07
N CYS A 927 -3.36 5.23 -15.18
CA CYS A 927 -4.56 4.46 -15.50
C CYS A 927 -4.56 3.94 -16.95
N GLU A 928 -4.07 4.73 -17.91
CA GLU A 928 -3.97 4.35 -19.34
C GLU A 928 -2.96 3.21 -19.56
N GLU A 929 -1.77 3.34 -18.99
CA GLU A 929 -0.71 2.33 -19.08
C GLU A 929 -1.16 1.02 -18.43
N TYR A 930 -1.84 1.10 -17.28
CA TYR A 930 -2.40 -0.07 -16.61
C TYR A 930 -3.56 -0.71 -17.37
N ALA A 931 -4.49 0.09 -17.88
CA ALA A 931 -5.60 -0.38 -18.71
C ALA A 931 -5.12 -0.98 -20.04
N GLY A 932 -3.92 -0.61 -20.48
CA GLY A 932 -3.34 -0.93 -21.78
C GLY A 932 -4.08 -0.24 -22.93
N CYS A 933 -4.52 1.00 -22.69
CA CYS A 933 -5.12 1.88 -23.70
C CYS A 933 -5.26 3.32 -23.21
N GLU A 934 -4.95 4.26 -24.10
CA GLU A 934 -5.27 5.68 -23.97
C GLU A 934 -6.79 5.92 -23.87
N LEU A 935 -7.20 6.94 -23.12
CA LEU A 935 -8.59 7.42 -23.07
C LEU A 935 -8.82 8.45 -24.19
N THR A 936 -9.99 8.44 -24.80
CA THR A 936 -10.35 9.44 -25.83
C THR A 936 -11.10 10.63 -25.24
N GLU A 937 -10.79 11.86 -25.64
CA GLU A 937 -11.57 13.02 -25.18
C GLU A 937 -13.06 12.88 -25.57
N LEU A 938 -13.97 13.22 -24.65
CA LEU A 938 -15.42 13.12 -24.85
C LEU A 938 -15.94 14.33 -25.65
N PRO A 939 -16.35 14.16 -26.93
CA PRO A 939 -16.61 15.29 -27.81
C PRO A 939 -17.83 16.12 -27.40
N GLY A 940 -17.70 17.44 -27.51
CA GLY A 940 -18.78 18.41 -27.27
C GLY A 940 -19.18 18.54 -25.79
N MET A 941 -18.23 18.37 -24.88
CA MET A 941 -18.28 19.08 -23.59
C MET A 941 -17.88 20.53 -23.85
N ASP A 942 -18.54 21.49 -23.19
CA ASP A 942 -18.40 22.92 -23.46
C ASP A 942 -18.26 23.67 -22.13
N LEU A 943 -17.07 24.23 -21.90
CA LEU A 943 -16.75 24.97 -20.69
C LEU A 943 -17.63 26.21 -20.50
N ASP A 944 -18.08 26.88 -21.57
CA ASP A 944 -18.94 28.07 -21.44
C ASP A 944 -20.39 27.72 -21.11
N ALA A 945 -20.90 26.59 -21.60
CA ALA A 945 -22.17 26.03 -21.10
C ALA A 945 -22.07 25.56 -19.63
N ALA A 946 -20.88 25.17 -19.16
CA ALA A 946 -20.63 24.90 -17.74
C ALA A 946 -20.49 26.21 -16.94
N HIS A 947 -19.79 27.23 -17.45
CA HIS A 947 -19.65 28.56 -16.83
C HIS A 947 -21.01 29.21 -16.57
N LYS A 948 -21.94 29.13 -17.54
CA LYS A 948 -23.34 29.58 -17.41
C LYS A 948 -24.12 28.87 -16.29
N ARG A 949 -23.58 27.79 -15.70
CA ARG A 949 -24.15 27.04 -14.56
C ARG A 949 -23.38 27.21 -13.25
N LEU A 950 -22.17 27.77 -13.25
CA LEU A 950 -21.32 27.92 -12.06
C LEU A 950 -22.07 28.53 -10.87
N ASN A 951 -22.87 29.59 -11.08
CA ASN A 951 -23.63 30.23 -10.00
C ASN A 951 -24.72 29.33 -9.39
N LYS A 952 -25.38 28.46 -10.18
CA LYS A 952 -26.31 27.43 -9.66
C LYS A 952 -25.54 26.39 -8.84
N VAL A 953 -24.42 25.94 -9.40
CA VAL A 953 -23.59 24.85 -8.88
C VAL A 953 -22.86 25.23 -7.60
N ALA A 954 -22.24 26.41 -7.53
CA ALA A 954 -21.59 26.94 -6.34
C ALA A 954 -22.59 27.08 -5.18
N LYS A 955 -23.81 27.60 -5.45
CA LYS A 955 -24.88 27.63 -4.45
C LYS A 955 -25.23 26.23 -3.94
N ALA A 956 -25.38 25.26 -4.85
CA ALA A 956 -25.69 23.88 -4.48
C ALA A 956 -24.58 23.22 -3.63
N VAL A 957 -23.32 23.44 -3.98
CA VAL A 957 -22.14 22.98 -3.21
C VAL A 957 -22.09 23.62 -1.82
N THR A 958 -22.42 24.91 -1.68
CA THR A 958 -22.48 25.58 -0.38
C THR A 958 -23.60 25.02 0.51
N VAL A 959 -24.80 24.79 -0.04
CA VAL A 959 -25.91 24.14 0.69
C VAL A 959 -25.55 22.69 1.08
N ALA A 960 -24.87 21.96 0.19
CA ALA A 960 -24.39 20.61 0.47
C ALA A 960 -23.39 20.58 1.64
N ARG A 961 -22.44 21.52 1.70
CA ARG A 961 -21.49 21.66 2.83
C ARG A 961 -22.20 21.92 4.15
N LEU A 962 -23.20 22.82 4.16
CA LEU A 962 -23.99 23.10 5.37
C LEU A 962 -24.72 21.84 5.87
N ARG A 963 -25.40 21.10 4.96
CA ARG A 963 -26.06 19.83 5.31
C ARG A 963 -25.09 18.77 5.83
N MET A 964 -23.85 18.72 5.34
CA MET A 964 -22.83 17.79 5.84
C MET A 964 -22.49 18.05 7.31
N VAL A 965 -22.32 19.32 7.69
CA VAL A 965 -22.09 19.75 9.08
C VAL A 965 -23.33 19.45 9.94
N GLU A 966 -24.53 19.90 9.54
CA GLU A 966 -25.79 19.63 10.25
C GLU A 966 -26.05 18.13 10.49
N SER A 967 -25.59 17.28 9.56
CA SER A 967 -25.78 15.84 9.64
C SER A 967 -24.79 15.10 10.53
N GLY A 968 -23.73 15.76 11.03
CA GLY A 968 -22.65 15.13 11.80
C GLY A 968 -21.92 14.02 11.03
N VAL A 969 -21.67 14.20 9.73
CA VAL A 969 -20.90 13.22 8.94
C VAL A 969 -19.40 13.37 9.18
N GLU A 970 -18.90 14.60 9.37
CA GLU A 970 -17.47 14.84 9.61
C GLU A 970 -17.06 14.29 10.99
N ASP A 971 -17.87 14.51 12.03
CA ASP A 971 -17.68 13.93 13.37
C ASP A 971 -17.62 12.40 13.33
N ARG A 972 -18.54 11.74 12.61
CA ARG A 972 -18.56 10.27 12.52
C ARG A 972 -17.41 9.67 11.71
N VAL A 973 -16.81 10.44 10.80
CA VAL A 973 -15.56 10.04 10.14
C VAL A 973 -14.39 10.08 11.14
N LEU A 974 -14.34 11.11 11.99
CA LEU A 974 -13.36 11.22 13.08
C LEU A 974 -13.58 10.14 14.15
N GLU A 975 -14.82 9.86 14.57
CA GLU A 975 -15.14 8.78 15.52
C GLU A 975 -14.78 7.39 14.94
N GLU A 976 -15.09 7.11 13.67
CA GLU A 976 -14.73 5.81 13.07
C GLU A 976 -13.22 5.66 12.91
N HIS A 977 -12.50 6.73 12.59
CA HIS A 977 -11.04 6.76 12.57
C HIS A 977 -10.45 6.48 13.97
N ASN A 978 -10.87 7.24 14.99
CA ASN A 978 -10.33 7.11 16.34
C ASN A 978 -10.65 5.73 16.94
N ARG A 979 -11.86 5.19 16.73
CA ARG A 979 -12.21 3.83 17.18
C ARG A 979 -11.37 2.74 16.49
N ARG A 980 -10.92 2.94 15.24
CA ARG A 980 -10.01 1.98 14.58
C ARG A 980 -8.65 1.96 15.26
N ARG A 981 -8.07 3.13 15.57
CA ARG A 981 -6.82 3.24 16.34
C ARG A 981 -6.95 2.55 17.72
N GLU A 982 -8.06 2.77 18.43
CA GLU A 982 -8.35 2.06 19.69
C GLU A 982 -8.49 0.53 19.52
N GLU A 983 -9.17 0.06 18.46
CA GLU A 983 -9.35 -1.37 18.17
C GLU A 983 -8.05 -2.05 17.70
N GLN A 984 -7.12 -1.31 17.08
CA GLN A 984 -5.76 -1.77 16.75
C GLN A 984 -4.88 -1.84 18.01
N GLY A 985 -4.82 -0.77 18.82
CA GLY A 985 -4.06 -0.75 20.08
C GLY A 985 -4.49 -1.85 21.06
N ARG A 986 -5.80 -2.11 21.20
CA ARG A 986 -6.32 -3.23 22.00
C ARG A 986 -5.96 -4.63 21.48
N ARG A 987 -5.54 -4.77 20.22
CA ARG A 987 -5.05 -6.04 19.67
C ARG A 987 -3.56 -6.23 19.92
N GLY A 988 -2.75 -5.17 19.80
CA GLY A 988 -1.33 -5.21 20.18
C GLY A 988 -1.15 -5.59 21.65
N ALA A 989 -1.95 -5.03 22.55
CA ALA A 989 -1.96 -5.38 23.98
C ALA A 989 -2.52 -6.78 24.33
N SER A 990 -2.78 -7.65 23.33
CA SER A 990 -3.37 -8.98 23.51
C SER A 990 -2.66 -10.10 22.71
N SER A 991 -1.55 -9.80 22.04
CA SER A 991 -0.69 -10.76 21.31
C SER A 991 0.57 -11.11 22.07
#